data_AF-A0A656D1G8-F1
#
_entry.id   AF-A0A656D1G8-F1
#
_cell.length_a   1.000
_cell.length_b   1.000
_cell.length_c   1.000
_cell.angle_alpha   90.00
_cell.angle_beta   90.00
_cell.angle_gamma   90.00
#
_symmetry.space_group_name_H-M   'P 1'
#
loop_
_entity.id
_entity.type
_entity.pdbx_description
1 polymer ?
#
loop_
_entity_poly.entity_id
_entity_poly.type
_entity_poly.pdbx_seq_one_letter_code
_entity_poly.pdbx_strand_id
1 'polypeptide(L)'
;MRNVILFLVFGFIASYISFGQTSPDYIFGSNNAGSNWSWTTGTQGQTSLGGSYKWQFRATADANEYFKFGETSSNADGQGFWYVGSGGDVQYPGGGSYGDKWTAYYHANMGDAGAFYFAAQNGHYYVIKSKIRSDGNADFAIFDNGTQEPVTITAISPSFSGGNLLVDVTLSGAKSSVEKVWVRYITYNYPEDRTTKWQTASSTVEANQDMGNNTWRATISVSGGTIVEYYAFTTINLTSAPAEADADFYTINYDNANDQNYRVLVGDAYYIGSSGTAPGGSDPNFSSLRAAVDFLNTVTFVRSSTFYFTSNLTETQNSFLGVNTRGYTLTFRPYYDQPTTIKFTKSTDNASSPGGWIIGLSSDNWNAYVPSHNIVIEGTAPGGSEKRLTIQARVSDGAHDNTNPIVMLGDCDNSVIRNCKIIYQTQNPTVHKANAILVQLYTGVYPHGVPDNVTIENCDITATGWSARGIQLYYTGAGTPTSMAENFVVRNCKITAEQDGIYLEYFGDSECYGNEIYIDQTETESISYGIFAEGIDPGKRIKIYSNKILQLRTANSSTTNPLWYGIVGIFITGVGNFEIYNNFITGFELTASSPRGQIIGISVGYAATGGITANVYNNTVVVNDVTNPGGTPHIDYIISAFRLRYSGTSGTRIADVRNNVFITNEIGAESQCFYWEFTNRATLTTDYNLFYFSDANNGYVGRTSETEGANGTNRRTLSDWQSALQGMSNVTGKDANSVSKAVTFKSSTDLHLWDLSFYDKDLLGVPISGITKDIDGEDRHSTAPYKGADEVVPRPVVSASKVFDGGGVSISPGAQNVPMLGVNFNVSTGWANMAGLSVQKFVNVSGRTLAGDGEVTLKAYVDNNENNQVDANDTYLGSASFSSDVATLSFSTERMVNAGVPLRILLALDVSSSADPSHWVALKINAPEDVVVNSVAEKSSDNYPIKNDNDVSLPVQVVNVSAEVVGNVVKLRIKTQVEREDFLGFNIYRGRGDENYILVGSYQSDASLRAKGNGAFGSDYEFVDKELTESGRYYYKIEAVARDERKDIGVVQVLVESPKRYVLYQNYPNPFNPYTTIKFELPVASSVKLELYNSDGQKIKDLFVGELPAGYHKVKVDGRDLSSGIYFYILRAGGFVDVRKMVLVK
;
A
#
# COMPACT_ATOMS: atom_id res chain seq x y z
N MET A 1 -63.75 59.47 -36.45
CA MET A 1 -63.26 58.08 -36.27
C MET A 1 -61.77 58.07 -36.60
N ARG A 2 -60.91 57.43 -35.77
CA ARG A 2 -59.54 56.93 -36.11
C ARG A 2 -58.49 57.97 -36.61
N ASN A 3 -57.18 57.87 -36.37
CA ASN A 3 -56.36 57.16 -35.36
C ASN A 3 -54.87 57.61 -35.48
N VAL A 4 -54.05 57.29 -34.47
CA VAL A 4 -52.62 56.85 -34.57
C VAL A 4 -51.44 57.88 -34.53
N ILE A 5 -50.79 57.92 -33.34
CA ILE A 5 -49.34 57.75 -32.99
C ILE A 5 -48.25 58.74 -33.48
N LEU A 6 -47.55 59.41 -32.54
CA LEU A 6 -46.08 59.27 -32.30
C LEU A 6 -45.60 59.73 -30.89
N PHE A 7 -44.60 59.01 -30.37
CA PHE A 7 -43.77 59.13 -29.14
C PHE A 7 -43.04 60.49 -28.91
N LEU A 8 -42.31 60.85 -27.82
CA LEU A 8 -41.71 60.24 -26.60
C LEU A 8 -41.44 61.42 -25.59
N VAL A 9 -41.41 61.35 -24.25
CA VAL A 9 -40.32 60.87 -23.34
C VAL A 9 -40.83 60.96 -21.86
N PHE A 10 -40.51 59.96 -21.03
CA PHE A 10 -40.69 59.85 -19.54
C PHE A 10 -42.04 60.24 -18.89
N GLY A 11 -42.82 59.22 -18.51
CA GLY A 11 -44.00 59.32 -17.63
C GLY A 11 -44.81 58.03 -17.40
N PHE A 12 -44.30 56.87 -17.84
CA PHE A 12 -45.11 55.65 -18.07
C PHE A 12 -44.86 54.51 -17.06
N ILE A 13 -44.84 54.79 -15.76
CA ILE A 13 -44.97 53.78 -14.69
C ILE A 13 -45.81 54.36 -13.52
N ALA A 14 -46.99 54.91 -13.81
CA ALA A 14 -47.80 55.61 -12.80
C ALA A 14 -49.34 55.55 -12.98
N SER A 15 -49.86 54.79 -13.96
CA SER A 15 -51.24 54.98 -14.44
C SER A 15 -52.16 53.74 -14.40
N TYR A 16 -51.87 52.75 -13.54
CA TYR A 16 -52.83 51.67 -13.22
C TYR A 16 -52.98 51.37 -11.71
N ILE A 17 -52.31 52.15 -10.85
CA ILE A 17 -52.65 52.25 -9.42
C ILE A 17 -53.13 53.68 -9.17
N SER A 18 -54.35 53.98 -9.64
CA SER A 18 -55.04 55.23 -9.35
C SER A 18 -56.52 54.97 -9.01
N PHE A 19 -56.75 54.29 -7.90
CA PHE A 19 -57.93 54.62 -7.11
C PHE A 19 -57.69 56.00 -6.50
N GLY A 20 -58.51 56.96 -6.91
CA GLY A 20 -58.35 58.37 -6.53
C GLY A 20 -58.78 58.60 -5.09
N GLN A 21 -57.87 58.44 -4.14
CA GLN A 21 -58.11 58.73 -2.73
C GLN A 21 -56.93 59.45 -2.09
N THR A 22 -57.21 60.53 -1.36
CA THR A 22 -56.19 61.41 -0.75
C THR A 22 -55.96 61.13 0.73
N SER A 23 -56.32 59.94 1.23
CA SER A 23 -55.91 59.44 2.54
C SER A 23 -55.48 57.96 2.44
N PRO A 24 -54.36 57.56 3.09
CA PRO A 24 -53.83 56.21 3.01
C PRO A 24 -54.32 55.33 4.18
N ASP A 25 -55.61 55.37 4.49
CA ASP A 25 -56.17 54.74 5.70
C ASP A 25 -56.56 53.27 5.47
N TYR A 26 -55.60 52.36 5.68
CA TYR A 26 -55.86 50.92 5.77
C TYR A 26 -56.23 50.57 7.23
N ILE A 27 -57.32 49.83 7.40
CA ILE A 27 -58.04 49.68 8.66
C ILE A 27 -57.83 48.28 9.26
N PHE A 28 -57.18 48.21 10.42
CA PHE A 28 -56.86 46.97 11.16
C PHE A 28 -57.64 46.94 12.47
N GLY A 29 -58.15 45.78 12.89
CA GLY A 29 -58.97 45.68 14.11
C GLY A 29 -58.75 44.37 14.85
N SER A 30 -58.42 44.48 16.14
CA SER A 30 -58.36 43.33 17.04
C SER A 30 -59.66 43.16 17.83
N ASN A 31 -59.95 41.91 18.20
CA ASN A 31 -61.10 41.55 19.02
C ASN A 31 -60.60 41.06 20.38
N ASN A 32 -60.53 41.96 21.35
CA ASN A 32 -60.43 41.56 22.74
C ASN A 32 -61.81 41.03 23.19
N ALA A 33 -61.84 39.87 23.83
CA ALA A 33 -63.08 39.12 24.12
C ALA A 33 -64.03 39.89 25.08
N GLY A 34 -64.83 40.81 24.51
CA GLY A 34 -65.67 41.73 25.28
C GLY A 34 -65.87 43.09 24.60
N SER A 35 -66.54 43.11 23.46
CA SER A 35 -67.26 44.27 22.91
C SER A 35 -66.54 45.64 22.94
N ASN A 36 -65.53 45.82 22.09
CA ASN A 36 -65.34 47.03 21.27
C ASN A 36 -64.17 46.80 20.30
N TRP A 37 -64.40 46.95 19.00
CA TRP A 37 -63.32 46.89 18.00
C TRP A 37 -62.51 48.19 18.05
N SER A 38 -61.27 48.12 18.54
CA SER A 38 -60.31 49.22 18.38
C SER A 38 -59.68 49.12 17.01
N TRP A 39 -60.03 50.05 16.12
CA TRP A 39 -59.46 50.13 14.78
C TRP A 39 -58.22 51.01 14.78
N THR A 40 -57.10 50.48 14.31
CA THR A 40 -55.86 51.24 14.10
C THR A 40 -55.67 51.50 12.61
N THR A 41 -55.47 52.76 12.23
CA THR A 41 -55.07 53.15 10.86
C THR A 41 -53.55 53.11 10.73
N GLY A 42 -53.06 52.39 9.72
CA GLY A 42 -51.65 52.45 9.32
C GLY A 42 -51.35 53.65 8.43
N THR A 43 -50.11 54.13 8.43
CA THR A 43 -49.64 55.08 7.42
C THR A 43 -48.78 54.34 6.40
N GLN A 44 -49.02 54.56 5.11
CA GLN A 44 -48.13 54.08 4.05
C GLN A 44 -46.74 54.67 4.23
N GLY A 45 -45.70 53.82 4.26
CA GLY A 45 -44.31 54.29 4.34
C GLY A 45 -43.93 55.07 3.08
N GLN A 46 -43.19 56.17 3.24
CA GLN A 46 -42.77 57.01 2.09
C GLN A 46 -41.71 56.37 1.17
N THR A 47 -41.15 55.22 1.56
CA THR A 47 -40.14 54.49 0.79
C THR A 47 -40.76 53.40 -0.08
N SER A 48 -40.80 53.63 -1.39
CA SER A 48 -41.02 52.56 -2.37
C SER A 48 -39.78 51.66 -2.45
N LEU A 49 -39.98 50.35 -2.24
CA LEU A 49 -38.92 49.34 -2.28
C LEU A 49 -39.04 48.56 -3.58
N GLY A 50 -38.35 49.02 -4.64
CA GLY A 50 -38.29 48.28 -5.91
C GLY A 50 -39.62 48.08 -6.65
N GLY A 51 -40.66 48.85 -6.31
CA GLY A 51 -42.03 48.66 -6.80
C GLY A 51 -42.98 48.01 -5.77
N SER A 52 -42.44 47.50 -4.66
CA SER A 52 -43.20 47.01 -3.50
C SER A 52 -43.40 48.11 -2.44
N TYR A 53 -44.46 47.99 -1.66
CA TYR A 53 -44.82 48.95 -0.62
C TYR A 53 -44.52 48.40 0.78
N LYS A 54 -43.76 49.15 1.58
CA LYS A 54 -43.61 48.90 3.02
C LYS A 54 -44.72 49.61 3.78
N TRP A 55 -45.44 48.85 4.61
CA TRP A 55 -46.48 49.36 5.48
C TRP A 55 -46.06 49.19 6.95
N GLN A 56 -46.38 50.18 7.77
CA GLN A 56 -46.06 50.17 9.20
C GLN A 56 -47.35 50.24 10.01
N PHE A 57 -47.56 49.25 10.87
CA PHE A 57 -48.76 49.14 11.68
C PHE A 57 -48.40 49.05 13.17
N ARG A 58 -49.25 49.67 13.99
CA ARG A 58 -49.16 49.59 15.45
C ARG A 58 -50.16 48.55 15.96
N ALA A 59 -49.65 47.37 16.25
CA ALA A 59 -50.36 46.31 16.97
C ALA A 59 -49.75 46.17 18.37
N THR A 60 -50.59 45.97 19.39
CA THR A 60 -50.13 45.52 20.72
C THR A 60 -50.27 44.01 20.76
N ALA A 61 -49.13 43.31 20.70
CA ALA A 61 -49.00 41.89 20.38
C ALA A 61 -49.44 40.93 21.49
N ASP A 62 -50.70 41.05 21.94
CA ASP A 62 -51.18 40.43 23.18
C ASP A 62 -52.25 39.33 22.94
N ALA A 63 -52.86 39.23 21.75
CA ALA A 63 -53.80 38.16 21.38
C ALA A 63 -53.97 37.99 19.86
N ASN A 64 -54.44 36.82 19.41
CA ASN A 64 -54.71 36.49 18.00
C ASN A 64 -55.55 37.56 17.27
N GLU A 65 -54.92 38.37 16.42
CA GLU A 65 -55.58 39.46 15.69
C GLU A 65 -56.20 39.00 14.35
N TYR A 66 -57.23 39.73 13.90
CA TYR A 66 -57.96 39.44 12.66
C TYR A 66 -57.56 40.43 11.56
N PHE A 67 -57.27 39.91 10.35
CA PHE A 67 -56.79 40.72 9.23
C PHE A 67 -57.88 40.90 8.16
N LYS A 68 -58.16 42.15 7.77
CA LYS A 68 -58.99 42.50 6.60
C LYS A 68 -58.21 43.41 5.66
N PHE A 69 -58.08 43.00 4.40
CA PHE A 69 -57.73 43.90 3.29
C PHE A 69 -59.03 44.34 2.59
N GLY A 70 -59.21 45.64 2.32
CA GLY A 70 -60.41 46.16 1.66
C GLY A 70 -60.43 47.70 1.55
N GLU A 71 -61.15 48.23 0.56
CA GLU A 71 -61.03 49.64 0.11
C GLU A 71 -61.87 50.68 0.89
N THR A 72 -62.74 50.30 1.83
CA THR A 72 -63.75 51.23 2.37
C THR A 72 -63.88 51.22 3.90
N SER A 73 -64.04 52.42 4.47
CA SER A 73 -64.29 52.69 5.90
C SER A 73 -65.72 52.35 6.39
N SER A 74 -66.34 51.34 5.78
CA SER A 74 -67.73 50.92 5.98
C SER A 74 -67.77 49.55 6.67
N ASN A 75 -68.46 49.48 7.81
CA ASN A 75 -68.69 48.22 8.53
C ASN A 75 -69.73 47.31 7.84
N ALA A 76 -70.35 47.77 6.73
CA ALA A 76 -71.47 47.08 6.09
C ALA A 76 -71.05 46.21 4.88
N ASP A 77 -69.89 46.46 4.28
CA ASP A 77 -69.44 45.76 3.07
C ASP A 77 -68.61 44.51 3.44
N GLY A 78 -69.34 43.39 3.50
CA GLY A 78 -68.87 42.07 3.94
C GLY A 78 -68.08 41.29 2.89
N GLN A 79 -66.97 41.84 2.40
CA GLN A 79 -65.97 41.11 1.60
C GLN A 79 -64.57 41.26 2.21
N GLY A 80 -64.40 40.72 3.41
CA GLY A 80 -63.08 40.52 4.03
C GLY A 80 -62.76 39.02 4.10
N PHE A 81 -61.46 38.68 4.08
CA PHE A 81 -61.01 37.35 4.48
C PHE A 81 -61.18 37.22 6.00
N TRP A 82 -61.76 36.11 6.48
CA TRP A 82 -61.95 35.87 7.92
C TRP A 82 -61.50 34.45 8.24
N TYR A 83 -60.60 34.30 9.22
CA TYR A 83 -60.15 32.98 9.70
C TYR A 83 -60.05 32.95 11.22
N VAL A 84 -60.43 31.82 11.82
CA VAL A 84 -60.38 31.54 13.25
C VAL A 84 -59.83 30.12 13.42
N GLY A 85 -58.68 29.96 14.07
CA GLY A 85 -58.20 28.66 14.54
C GLY A 85 -56.72 28.37 14.27
N SER A 86 -56.25 27.28 14.87
CA SER A 86 -54.97 26.64 14.59
C SER A 86 -55.23 25.35 13.80
N GLY A 87 -54.63 25.23 12.62
CA GLY A 87 -54.85 24.11 11.69
C GLY A 87 -54.05 24.29 10.38
N GLY A 88 -53.99 23.24 9.58
CA GLY A 88 -53.30 23.24 8.27
C GLY A 88 -54.09 23.90 7.14
N ASP A 89 -53.50 23.91 5.94
CA ASP A 89 -53.94 24.66 4.75
C ASP A 89 -55.46 24.68 4.53
N VAL A 90 -56.05 25.88 4.63
CA VAL A 90 -57.46 26.12 4.34
C VAL A 90 -57.60 26.73 2.95
N GLN A 91 -58.05 25.92 2.00
CA GLN A 91 -58.45 26.39 0.68
C GLN A 91 -59.85 27.03 0.77
N TYR A 92 -59.95 28.34 0.55
CA TYR A 92 -61.25 29.05 0.53
C TYR A 92 -61.69 29.40 -0.91
N PRO A 93 -62.51 28.56 -1.56
CA PRO A 93 -63.11 28.91 -2.85
C PRO A 93 -64.27 29.90 -2.63
N GLY A 94 -64.01 31.20 -2.88
CA GLY A 94 -65.04 32.24 -2.80
C GLY A 94 -66.26 31.94 -3.68
N GLY A 95 -67.41 31.69 -3.04
CA GLY A 95 -68.69 31.44 -3.71
C GLY A 95 -69.61 32.67 -3.68
N GLY A 96 -69.47 33.56 -4.66
CA GLY A 96 -70.29 34.78 -4.80
C GLY A 96 -70.72 35.04 -6.24
N SER A 97 -71.90 35.66 -6.42
CA SER A 97 -72.56 35.82 -7.73
C SER A 97 -72.01 36.93 -8.64
N TYR A 98 -70.88 37.55 -8.27
CA TYR A 98 -70.10 38.44 -9.12
C TYR A 98 -68.68 37.90 -9.16
N GLY A 99 -68.22 37.48 -10.35
CA GLY A 99 -66.81 37.39 -10.85
C GLY A 99 -65.68 36.73 -10.05
N ASP A 100 -65.71 36.77 -8.73
CA ASP A 100 -64.57 37.25 -7.95
C ASP A 100 -64.03 36.15 -7.05
N LYS A 101 -63.33 35.20 -7.67
CA LYS A 101 -62.70 34.08 -6.96
C LYS A 101 -61.28 34.44 -6.53
N TRP A 102 -61.15 34.82 -5.27
CA TRP A 102 -59.87 34.86 -4.57
C TRP A 102 -59.54 33.46 -4.01
N THR A 103 -58.25 33.14 -3.90
CA THR A 103 -57.79 31.97 -3.14
C THR A 103 -56.51 32.37 -2.41
N ALA A 104 -56.54 32.28 -1.08
CA ALA A 104 -55.44 32.63 -0.20
C ALA A 104 -55.20 31.48 0.77
N TYR A 105 -53.93 31.21 1.05
CA TYR A 105 -53.48 30.15 1.94
C TYR A 105 -52.86 30.80 3.19
N TYR A 106 -53.20 30.28 4.38
CA TYR A 106 -52.87 30.90 5.66
C TYR A 106 -52.15 29.92 6.59
N HIS A 107 -51.04 30.35 7.20
CA HIS A 107 -50.32 29.59 8.22
C HIS A 107 -50.41 30.27 9.60
N ALA A 108 -50.91 29.53 10.58
CA ALA A 108 -51.40 30.06 11.86
C ALA A 108 -50.34 30.10 12.98
N ASN A 109 -49.22 30.83 12.78
CA ASN A 109 -48.33 31.24 13.88
C ASN A 109 -47.36 32.34 13.43
N MET A 110 -47.72 33.61 13.66
CA MET A 110 -46.78 34.73 13.45
C MET A 110 -45.93 34.95 14.71
N GLY A 111 -44.91 34.11 14.87
CA GLY A 111 -43.62 34.60 15.37
C GLY A 111 -42.94 35.47 14.30
N ASP A 112 -41.71 35.90 14.54
CA ASP A 112 -40.94 36.63 13.53
C ASP A 112 -40.84 35.83 12.21
N ALA A 113 -40.94 36.54 11.07
CA ALA A 113 -40.75 36.06 9.70
C ALA A 113 -41.88 35.23 9.01
N GLY A 114 -43.11 35.23 9.52
CA GLY A 114 -44.28 34.62 8.85
C GLY A 114 -44.53 35.12 7.41
N ALA A 115 -45.08 34.25 6.55
CA ALA A 115 -45.32 34.52 5.12
C ALA A 115 -46.73 34.08 4.66
N PHE A 116 -47.33 34.82 3.72
CA PHE A 116 -48.62 34.50 3.09
C PHE A 116 -48.55 34.59 1.56
N TYR A 117 -49.27 33.69 0.88
CA TYR A 117 -49.33 33.61 -0.58
C TYR A 117 -50.78 33.74 -1.06
N PHE A 118 -51.01 34.57 -2.08
CA PHE A 118 -52.30 34.62 -2.77
C PHE A 118 -52.14 34.99 -4.25
N ALA A 119 -53.02 34.44 -5.09
CA ALA A 119 -53.19 34.88 -6.46
C ALA A 119 -54.32 35.91 -6.53
N ALA A 120 -54.08 37.04 -7.21
CA ALA A 120 -55.08 38.07 -7.43
C ALA A 120 -55.70 37.97 -8.83
N GLN A 121 -56.85 38.64 -9.03
CA GLN A 121 -57.65 38.55 -10.26
C GLN A 121 -56.95 39.04 -11.54
N ASN A 122 -55.93 39.89 -11.41
CA ASN A 122 -55.08 40.31 -12.52
C ASN A 122 -54.16 39.18 -13.06
N GLY A 123 -54.21 37.99 -12.44
CA GLY A 123 -53.35 36.85 -12.76
C GLY A 123 -51.96 36.93 -12.12
N HIS A 124 -51.71 37.91 -11.24
CA HIS A 124 -50.44 38.03 -10.52
C HIS A 124 -50.47 37.28 -9.19
N TYR A 125 -49.32 36.76 -8.79
CA TYR A 125 -49.08 36.17 -7.47
C TYR A 125 -48.43 37.20 -6.55
N TYR A 126 -48.91 37.27 -5.31
CA TYR A 126 -48.40 38.18 -4.29
C TYR A 126 -47.94 37.41 -3.06
N VAL A 127 -46.82 37.87 -2.48
CA VAL A 127 -46.26 37.37 -1.22
C VAL A 127 -46.32 38.46 -0.17
N ILE A 128 -46.86 38.18 1.02
CA ILE A 128 -46.82 39.09 2.17
C ILE A 128 -45.86 38.54 3.22
N LYS A 129 -45.00 39.39 3.76
CA LYS A 129 -44.07 39.08 4.88
C LYS A 129 -44.29 40.06 6.03
N SER A 130 -44.10 39.59 7.26
CA SER A 130 -44.16 40.39 8.49
C SER A 130 -42.88 40.26 9.33
N LYS A 131 -42.56 41.31 10.10
CA LYS A 131 -41.46 41.33 11.08
C LYS A 131 -41.83 42.21 12.26
N ILE A 132 -41.65 41.71 13.49
CA ILE A 132 -41.89 42.49 14.69
C ILE A 132 -40.63 43.32 15.00
N ARG A 133 -40.83 44.57 15.41
CA ARG A 133 -39.78 45.49 15.83
C ARG A 133 -39.55 45.37 17.34
N SER A 134 -38.35 45.76 17.79
CA SER A 134 -38.01 45.82 19.22
C SER A 134 -38.87 46.80 20.04
N ASP A 135 -39.69 47.62 19.40
CA ASP A 135 -40.67 48.53 20.02
C ASP A 135 -42.12 47.99 20.00
N GLY A 136 -42.31 46.73 19.59
CA GLY A 136 -43.60 46.03 19.54
C GLY A 136 -44.43 46.28 18.28
N ASN A 137 -44.05 47.23 17.41
CA ASN A 137 -44.76 47.45 16.15
C ASN A 137 -44.42 46.37 15.11
N ALA A 138 -45.27 46.17 14.11
CA ALA A 138 -45.03 45.22 13.02
C ALA A 138 -44.83 45.96 11.69
N ASP A 139 -43.71 45.65 11.03
CA ASP A 139 -43.44 46.04 9.64
C ASP A 139 -44.00 44.95 8.71
N PHE A 140 -44.68 45.34 7.63
CA PHE A 140 -45.17 44.43 6.59
C PHE A 140 -44.68 44.84 5.20
N ALA A 141 -44.37 43.86 4.37
CA ALA A 141 -44.02 44.03 2.96
C ALA A 141 -44.89 43.14 2.08
N ILE A 142 -45.30 43.67 0.92
CA ILE A 142 -46.07 42.94 -0.09
C ILE A 142 -45.26 42.96 -1.39
N PHE A 143 -44.95 41.78 -1.92
CA PHE A 143 -44.14 41.56 -3.12
C PHE A 143 -45.02 41.04 -4.26
N ASP A 144 -44.94 41.66 -5.44
CA ASP A 144 -45.61 41.21 -6.68
C ASP A 144 -44.66 40.30 -7.49
N ASN A 145 -45.00 39.03 -7.72
CA ASN A 145 -44.20 38.10 -8.53
C ASN A 145 -44.52 38.14 -10.03
N GLY A 146 -45.47 38.98 -10.46
CA GLY A 146 -46.08 38.85 -11.78
C GLY A 146 -46.89 37.56 -11.92
N THR A 147 -47.04 37.08 -13.14
CA THR A 147 -47.97 35.99 -13.50
C THR A 147 -47.41 34.57 -13.29
N GLN A 148 -46.37 34.41 -12.47
CA GLN A 148 -45.77 33.11 -12.15
C GLN A 148 -45.85 32.85 -10.65
N GLU A 149 -46.10 31.59 -10.30
CA GLU A 149 -46.10 31.15 -8.90
C GLU A 149 -44.68 31.25 -8.31
N PRO A 150 -44.50 31.73 -7.07
CA PRO A 150 -43.18 31.84 -6.45
C PRO A 150 -42.48 30.48 -6.35
N VAL A 151 -41.21 30.41 -6.77
CA VAL A 151 -40.47 29.15 -6.81
C VAL A 151 -39.88 28.78 -5.46
N THR A 152 -40.00 27.49 -5.11
CA THR A 152 -39.38 26.89 -3.92
C THR A 152 -38.02 26.29 -4.29
N ILE A 153 -37.10 26.24 -3.33
CA ILE A 153 -35.84 25.51 -3.48
C ILE A 153 -36.14 24.02 -3.25
N THR A 154 -35.68 23.16 -4.16
CA THR A 154 -35.94 21.71 -4.11
C THR A 154 -34.69 20.87 -3.93
N ALA A 155 -33.51 21.41 -4.22
CA ALA A 155 -32.23 20.77 -3.94
C ALA A 155 -31.07 21.79 -3.95
N ILE A 156 -30.08 21.54 -3.10
CA ILE A 156 -28.80 22.25 -3.06
C ILE A 156 -27.67 21.25 -3.22
N SER A 157 -26.73 21.50 -4.14
CA SER A 157 -25.58 20.61 -4.39
C SER A 157 -24.27 21.39 -4.49
N PRO A 158 -23.30 21.15 -3.58
CA PRO A 158 -21.98 21.75 -3.68
C PRO A 158 -21.01 20.91 -4.52
N SER A 159 -20.12 21.59 -5.25
CA SER A 159 -18.96 21.02 -5.94
C SER A 159 -17.78 21.99 -5.91
N PHE A 160 -16.55 21.53 -6.16
CA PHE A 160 -15.36 22.39 -6.10
C PHE A 160 -14.59 22.39 -7.42
N SER A 161 -14.30 23.56 -7.97
CA SER A 161 -13.56 23.70 -9.23
C SER A 161 -12.86 25.05 -9.36
N GLY A 162 -11.64 25.05 -9.93
CA GLY A 162 -10.88 26.27 -10.20
C GLY A 162 -10.56 27.13 -8.97
N GLY A 163 -10.51 26.53 -7.77
CA GLY A 163 -10.33 27.25 -6.50
C GLY A 163 -11.61 27.88 -5.93
N ASN A 164 -12.78 27.59 -6.51
CA ASN A 164 -14.06 28.10 -6.04
C ASN A 164 -14.96 26.95 -5.57
N LEU A 165 -15.74 27.21 -4.52
CA LEU A 165 -16.92 26.42 -4.21
C LEU A 165 -18.06 26.84 -5.14
N LEU A 166 -18.61 25.89 -5.88
CA LEU A 166 -19.76 26.07 -6.75
C LEU A 166 -20.98 25.50 -6.02
N VAL A 167 -22.01 26.32 -5.83
CA VAL A 167 -23.25 25.92 -5.16
C VAL A 167 -24.38 25.96 -6.19
N ASP A 168 -24.88 24.78 -6.56
CA ASP A 168 -26.01 24.62 -7.46
C ASP A 168 -27.32 24.59 -6.65
N VAL A 169 -28.22 25.54 -6.91
CA VAL A 169 -29.52 25.68 -6.27
C VAL A 169 -30.59 25.35 -7.32
N THR A 170 -31.33 24.27 -7.10
CA THR A 170 -32.40 23.80 -8.00
C THR A 170 -33.76 24.22 -7.47
N LEU A 171 -34.61 24.72 -8.37
CA LEU A 171 -35.91 25.29 -8.05
C LEU A 171 -37.06 24.41 -8.57
N SER A 172 -38.22 24.50 -7.94
CA SER A 172 -39.43 23.74 -8.32
C SER A 172 -39.96 24.08 -9.73
N GLY A 173 -39.60 25.24 -10.26
CA GLY A 173 -40.01 25.72 -11.58
C GLY A 173 -39.06 26.78 -12.14
N ALA A 174 -39.37 27.28 -13.33
CA ALA A 174 -38.66 28.41 -13.90
C ALA A 174 -39.02 29.69 -13.12
N LYS A 175 -38.02 30.29 -12.47
CA LYS A 175 -38.18 31.53 -11.69
C LYS A 175 -38.58 32.71 -12.57
N SER A 176 -39.32 33.66 -11.99
CA SER A 176 -39.72 34.90 -12.67
C SER A 176 -38.54 35.84 -12.96
N SER A 177 -38.80 36.87 -13.78
CA SER A 177 -37.83 37.93 -14.05
C SER A 177 -37.57 38.84 -12.84
N VAL A 178 -38.46 38.81 -11.83
CA VAL A 178 -38.34 39.57 -10.58
C VAL A 178 -37.82 38.73 -9.41
N GLU A 179 -37.77 37.40 -9.56
CA GLU A 179 -37.15 36.49 -8.60
C GLU A 179 -35.63 36.42 -8.72
N LYS A 180 -34.98 36.43 -7.56
CA LYS A 180 -33.54 36.28 -7.39
C LYS A 180 -33.25 35.12 -6.45
N VAL A 181 -32.21 34.36 -6.77
CA VAL A 181 -31.69 33.26 -5.96
C VAL A 181 -30.36 33.71 -5.38
N TRP A 182 -30.20 33.55 -4.07
CA TRP A 182 -29.02 33.98 -3.33
C TRP A 182 -28.45 32.82 -2.54
N VAL A 183 -27.12 32.81 -2.39
CA VAL A 183 -26.42 31.97 -1.43
C VAL A 183 -25.73 32.89 -0.44
N ARG A 184 -26.05 32.73 0.85
CA ARG A 184 -25.36 33.41 1.94
C ARG A 184 -24.43 32.43 2.63
N TYR A 185 -23.21 32.89 2.91
CA TYR A 185 -22.14 32.06 3.45
C TYR A 185 -21.24 32.82 4.42
N ILE A 186 -20.50 32.05 5.22
CA ILE A 186 -19.29 32.49 5.91
C ILE A 186 -18.10 31.62 5.52
N THR A 187 -16.91 32.19 5.69
CA THR A 187 -15.63 31.47 5.65
C THR A 187 -14.95 31.58 7.00
N TYR A 188 -14.54 30.44 7.57
CA TYR A 188 -13.80 30.39 8.83
C TYR A 188 -12.78 29.25 8.83
N ASN A 189 -11.83 29.30 9.78
CA ASN A 189 -10.81 28.26 9.93
C ASN A 189 -11.04 27.42 11.21
N TYR A 190 -11.66 28.02 12.24
CA TYR A 190 -11.90 27.41 13.55
C TYR A 190 -13.40 27.23 13.79
N PRO A 191 -13.93 26.03 14.10
CA PRO A 191 -15.37 25.82 14.29
C PRO A 191 -16.04 26.72 15.34
N GLU A 192 -15.30 27.12 16.37
CA GLU A 192 -15.75 28.03 17.43
C GLU A 192 -16.03 29.46 16.93
N ASP A 193 -15.35 29.92 15.88
CA ASP A 193 -15.58 31.25 15.27
C ASP A 193 -16.95 31.36 14.58
N ARG A 194 -17.58 30.23 14.25
CA ARG A 194 -18.80 30.12 13.43
C ARG A 194 -19.86 31.17 13.78
N THR A 195 -20.29 31.22 15.04
CA THR A 195 -21.39 32.10 15.49
C THR A 195 -21.03 33.57 15.33
N THR A 196 -19.81 33.96 15.72
CA THR A 196 -19.31 35.34 15.59
C THR A 196 -19.15 35.72 14.13
N LYS A 197 -18.62 34.83 13.28
CA LYS A 197 -18.48 35.05 11.83
C LYS A 197 -19.83 35.21 11.14
N TRP A 198 -20.84 34.43 11.53
CA TRP A 198 -22.20 34.57 10.99
C TRP A 198 -22.78 35.96 11.26
N GLN A 199 -22.58 36.48 12.48
CA GLN A 199 -23.09 37.79 12.88
C GLN A 199 -22.32 38.99 12.32
N THR A 200 -21.02 38.82 12.01
CA THR A 200 -20.11 39.95 11.72
C THR A 200 -19.46 39.92 10.34
N ALA A 201 -19.51 38.80 9.63
CA ALA A 201 -18.73 38.55 8.42
C ALA A 201 -19.46 37.65 7.40
N SER A 202 -20.80 37.53 7.48
CA SER A 202 -21.59 36.88 6.43
C SER A 202 -21.46 37.63 5.10
N SER A 203 -21.45 36.88 4.01
CA SER A 203 -21.39 37.38 2.64
C SER A 203 -22.51 36.74 1.82
N THR A 204 -23.07 37.47 0.87
CA THR A 204 -24.17 36.97 0.01
C THR A 204 -23.83 37.15 -1.45
N VAL A 205 -24.01 36.11 -2.25
CA VAL A 205 -23.75 36.07 -3.70
C VAL A 205 -25.01 35.63 -4.45
N GLU A 206 -25.25 36.18 -5.64
CA GLU A 206 -26.36 35.75 -6.50
C GLU A 206 -26.02 34.41 -7.17
N ALA A 207 -26.94 33.45 -7.14
CA ALA A 207 -26.88 32.28 -8.02
C ALA A 207 -27.47 32.69 -9.38
N ASN A 208 -26.63 33.26 -10.23
CA ASN A 208 -27.04 33.90 -11.49
C ASN A 208 -26.60 33.16 -12.77
N GLN A 209 -25.77 32.12 -12.63
CA GLN A 209 -25.37 31.27 -13.75
C GLN A 209 -26.42 30.18 -13.96
N ASP A 210 -27.13 30.21 -15.09
CA ASP A 210 -28.07 29.17 -15.51
C ASP A 210 -27.31 27.88 -15.87
N MET A 211 -27.71 26.76 -15.25
CA MET A 211 -27.16 25.42 -15.49
C MET A 211 -28.16 24.51 -16.25
N GLY A 212 -29.32 25.03 -16.64
CA GLY A 212 -30.45 24.28 -17.17
C GLY A 212 -31.29 23.62 -16.07
N ASN A 213 -32.43 23.03 -16.45
CA ASN A 213 -33.32 22.27 -15.55
C ASN A 213 -33.74 23.01 -14.26
N ASN A 214 -33.91 24.34 -14.32
CA ASN A 214 -34.20 25.23 -13.18
C ASN A 214 -33.09 25.25 -12.10
N THR A 215 -31.87 24.83 -12.43
CA THR A 215 -30.70 24.90 -11.55
C THR A 215 -29.89 26.17 -11.82
N TRP A 216 -29.58 26.91 -10.76
CA TRP A 216 -28.83 28.16 -10.79
C TRP A 216 -27.59 28.05 -9.91
N ARG A 217 -26.43 28.47 -10.44
CA ARG A 217 -25.14 28.34 -9.77
C ARG A 217 -24.67 29.66 -9.17
N ALA A 218 -24.30 29.61 -7.90
CA ALA A 218 -23.45 30.60 -7.25
C ALA A 218 -21.98 30.14 -7.28
N THR A 219 -21.05 31.09 -7.43
CA THR A 219 -19.60 30.84 -7.34
C THR A 219 -19.06 31.59 -6.12
N ILE A 220 -18.51 30.85 -5.16
CA ILE A 220 -17.91 31.38 -3.94
C ILE A 220 -16.39 31.17 -4.03
N SER A 221 -15.65 32.26 -4.21
CA SER A 221 -14.18 32.24 -4.23
C SER A 221 -13.65 32.06 -2.81
N VAL A 222 -12.79 31.05 -2.64
CA VAL A 222 -12.28 30.63 -1.33
C VAL A 222 -10.78 30.36 -1.38
N SER A 223 -10.08 30.63 -0.29
CA SER A 223 -8.73 30.16 -0.06
C SER A 223 -8.71 28.68 0.34
N GLY A 224 -7.65 27.95 -0.03
CA GLY A 224 -7.38 26.64 0.55
C GLY A 224 -7.10 26.73 2.05
N GLY A 225 -7.56 25.72 2.81
CA GLY A 225 -7.48 25.64 4.28
C GLY A 225 -8.75 26.10 5.02
N THR A 226 -9.76 26.59 4.29
CA THR A 226 -10.97 27.21 4.84
C THR A 226 -12.12 26.21 5.00
N ILE A 227 -13.05 26.49 5.91
CA ILE A 227 -14.37 25.87 6.02
C ILE A 227 -15.40 26.88 5.49
N VAL A 228 -16.35 26.41 4.67
CA VAL A 228 -17.51 27.21 4.26
C VAL A 228 -18.76 26.68 4.95
N GLU A 229 -19.55 27.56 5.53
CA GLU A 229 -20.91 27.27 5.96
C GLU A 229 -21.87 28.21 5.20
N TYR A 230 -22.98 27.69 4.65
CA TYR A 230 -23.87 28.45 3.78
C TYR A 230 -25.33 27.94 3.76
N TYR A 231 -26.26 28.79 3.34
CA TYR A 231 -27.63 28.42 2.96
C TYR A 231 -28.03 29.16 1.68
N ALA A 232 -29.11 28.69 1.02
CA ALA A 232 -29.68 29.39 -0.14
C ALA A 232 -31.10 29.88 0.14
N PHE A 233 -31.46 31.00 -0.49
CA PHE A 233 -32.78 31.62 -0.33
C PHE A 233 -33.21 32.40 -1.58
N THR A 234 -34.51 32.68 -1.68
CA THR A 234 -35.13 33.42 -2.79
C THR A 234 -35.77 34.72 -2.32
N THR A 235 -35.77 35.73 -3.19
CA THR A 235 -36.37 37.06 -2.96
C THR A 235 -37.05 37.59 -4.23
N ILE A 236 -38.10 38.40 -4.09
CA ILE A 236 -38.78 39.08 -5.21
C ILE A 236 -38.47 40.60 -5.18
N ASN A 237 -38.40 41.23 -6.36
CA ASN A 237 -38.27 42.68 -6.57
C ASN A 237 -37.06 43.34 -5.88
N LEU A 238 -36.02 42.57 -5.54
CA LEU A 238 -34.75 43.08 -5.05
C LEU A 238 -33.69 43.08 -6.16
N THR A 239 -33.03 44.24 -6.32
CA THR A 239 -31.90 44.42 -7.25
C THR A 239 -30.54 44.09 -6.62
N SER A 240 -30.49 43.86 -5.31
CA SER A 240 -29.31 43.50 -4.53
C SER A 240 -29.71 42.60 -3.36
N ALA A 241 -28.76 41.82 -2.84
CA ALA A 241 -28.98 40.99 -1.65
C ALA A 241 -29.46 41.84 -0.44
N PRO A 242 -30.42 41.33 0.38
CA PRO A 242 -30.82 41.99 1.61
C PRO A 242 -29.71 41.94 2.67
N ALA A 243 -29.68 42.94 3.56
CA ALA A 243 -28.79 42.93 4.74
C ALA A 243 -29.16 41.77 5.69
N GLU A 244 -28.21 41.31 6.51
CA GLU A 244 -28.41 40.17 7.44
C GLU A 244 -29.67 40.34 8.28
N ALA A 245 -29.76 41.46 8.99
CA ALA A 245 -30.83 41.77 9.93
C ALA A 245 -32.24 41.80 9.32
N ASP A 246 -32.38 41.93 8.00
CA ASP A 246 -33.67 41.96 7.30
C ASP A 246 -33.86 40.79 6.31
N ALA A 247 -32.90 39.86 6.22
CA ALA A 247 -32.95 38.79 5.23
C ALA A 247 -34.19 37.92 5.39
N ASP A 248 -34.55 37.51 6.60
CA ASP A 248 -35.72 36.68 6.88
C ASP A 248 -37.04 37.37 6.51
N PHE A 249 -37.06 38.72 6.50
CA PHE A 249 -38.20 39.53 6.10
C PHE A 249 -38.35 39.64 4.58
N TYR A 250 -37.25 39.68 3.83
CA TYR A 250 -37.25 39.67 2.36
C TYR A 250 -37.23 38.27 1.74
N THR A 251 -36.94 37.24 2.54
CA THR A 251 -36.86 35.84 2.11
C THR A 251 -38.24 35.22 1.96
N ILE A 252 -38.45 34.59 0.82
CA ILE A 252 -39.71 33.93 0.46
C ILE A 252 -39.61 32.44 0.74
N ASN A 253 -38.64 31.79 0.10
CA ASN A 253 -38.26 30.41 0.37
C ASN A 253 -36.77 30.37 0.74
N TYR A 254 -36.41 29.62 1.77
CA TYR A 254 -35.03 29.27 2.09
C TYR A 254 -34.92 27.76 2.30
N ASP A 255 -33.72 27.23 2.09
CA ASP A 255 -33.37 25.85 2.42
C ASP A 255 -32.07 25.85 3.23
N ASN A 256 -32.18 25.32 4.44
CA ASN A 256 -31.13 25.15 5.43
C ASN A 256 -31.19 23.74 6.06
N ALA A 257 -31.36 22.69 5.25
CA ALA A 257 -31.16 21.28 5.66
C ALA A 257 -31.76 20.87 7.03
N ASN A 258 -32.98 21.36 7.35
CA ASN A 258 -33.64 21.29 8.65
C ASN A 258 -32.95 22.15 9.74
N ASP A 259 -33.03 23.48 9.59
CA ASP A 259 -32.52 24.49 10.53
C ASP A 259 -30.98 24.49 10.76
N GLN A 260 -30.22 23.87 9.87
CA GLN A 260 -28.74 23.89 9.85
C GLN A 260 -28.18 24.21 8.47
N ASN A 261 -27.36 25.26 8.40
CA ASN A 261 -26.61 25.61 7.20
C ASN A 261 -25.71 24.45 6.72
N TYR A 262 -25.58 24.31 5.40
CA TYR A 262 -24.67 23.35 4.76
C TYR A 262 -23.22 23.68 5.08
N ARG A 263 -22.42 22.67 5.46
CA ARG A 263 -20.98 22.82 5.73
C ARG A 263 -20.14 22.05 4.73
N VAL A 264 -19.06 22.67 4.26
CA VAL A 264 -18.14 22.09 3.27
C VAL A 264 -16.68 22.35 3.63
N LEU A 265 -15.87 21.30 3.56
CA LEU A 265 -14.41 21.39 3.56
C LEU A 265 -13.93 21.79 2.15
N VAL A 266 -13.43 23.02 1.99
CA VAL A 266 -12.85 23.50 0.71
C VAL A 266 -11.32 23.44 0.69
N GLY A 267 -10.70 23.22 1.84
CA GLY A 267 -9.25 23.18 2.03
C GLY A 267 -8.61 21.80 1.85
N ASP A 268 -7.35 21.84 1.45
CA ASP A 268 -6.49 20.67 1.23
C ASP A 268 -5.95 20.07 2.54
N ALA A 269 -5.78 20.92 3.55
CA ALA A 269 -5.10 20.62 4.81
C ALA A 269 -5.83 21.27 6.00
N TYR A 270 -6.03 20.47 7.04
CA TYR A 270 -6.57 20.88 8.35
C TYR A 270 -5.67 20.34 9.45
N TYR A 271 -5.56 21.03 10.59
CA TYR A 271 -4.64 20.70 11.67
C TYR A 271 -5.38 20.29 12.94
N ILE A 272 -4.85 19.28 13.64
CA ILE A 272 -5.38 18.76 14.91
C ILE A 272 -4.24 18.78 15.94
N GLY A 273 -4.41 19.48 17.06
CA GLY A 273 -3.38 19.55 18.11
C GLY A 273 -3.58 20.62 19.16
N SER A 274 -2.57 20.77 20.01
CA SER A 274 -2.51 21.83 21.02
C SER A 274 -2.36 23.23 20.40
N SER A 275 -2.82 24.26 21.11
CA SER A 275 -2.64 25.67 20.73
C SER A 275 -1.18 26.00 20.37
N GLY A 276 -0.99 26.83 19.34
CA GLY A 276 0.31 27.26 18.83
C GLY A 276 1.14 26.19 18.08
N THR A 277 0.63 24.98 17.87
CA THR A 277 1.41 23.88 17.23
C THR A 277 1.23 23.78 15.72
N ALA A 278 0.26 24.46 15.12
CA ALA A 278 0.08 24.45 13.67
C ALA A 278 1.16 25.29 12.96
N PRO A 279 1.33 25.12 11.63
CA PRO A 279 2.45 25.72 10.91
C PRO A 279 2.53 27.23 11.08
N GLY A 280 3.74 27.75 11.27
CA GLY A 280 3.98 29.16 11.58
C GLY A 280 3.70 29.55 13.03
N GLY A 281 3.42 28.60 13.93
CA GLY A 281 3.07 28.87 15.33
C GLY A 281 1.60 29.29 15.51
N SER A 282 0.74 28.88 14.58
CA SER A 282 -0.70 29.14 14.62
C SER A 282 -1.44 28.09 15.46
N ASP A 283 -2.69 28.36 15.79
CA ASP A 283 -3.56 27.37 16.42
C ASP A 283 -4.04 26.33 15.39
N PRO A 284 -4.13 25.04 15.75
CA PRO A 284 -4.77 24.03 14.92
C PRO A 284 -6.27 24.29 14.72
N ASN A 285 -6.84 23.80 13.61
CA ASN A 285 -8.28 23.91 13.34
C ASN A 285 -9.14 23.17 14.37
N PHE A 286 -8.58 22.13 15.02
CA PHE A 286 -9.25 21.31 16.03
C PHE A 286 -8.31 21.01 17.19
N SER A 287 -8.79 21.11 18.42
CA SER A 287 -8.01 20.85 19.64
C SER A 287 -7.81 19.36 19.94
N SER A 288 -8.65 18.48 19.38
CA SER A 288 -8.60 17.03 19.58
C SER A 288 -9.06 16.27 18.33
N LEU A 289 -8.74 14.97 18.24
CA LEU A 289 -9.26 14.09 17.20
C LEU A 289 -10.79 14.02 17.30
N ARG A 290 -11.35 13.95 18.51
CA ARG A 290 -12.79 13.92 18.69
C ARG A 290 -13.48 15.16 18.14
N ALA A 291 -12.93 16.36 18.36
CA ALA A 291 -13.48 17.61 17.83
C ALA A 291 -13.45 17.65 16.30
N ALA A 292 -12.38 17.13 15.68
CA ALA A 292 -12.30 17.00 14.22
C ALA A 292 -13.34 16.01 13.67
N VAL A 293 -13.51 14.87 14.32
CA VAL A 293 -14.44 13.80 13.91
C VAL A 293 -15.90 14.21 14.10
N ASP A 294 -16.26 14.82 15.23
CA ASP A 294 -17.62 15.36 15.45
C ASP A 294 -17.98 16.42 14.41
N PHE A 295 -17.01 17.25 14.00
CA PHE A 295 -17.20 18.20 12.91
C PHE A 295 -17.38 17.50 11.55
N LEU A 296 -16.53 16.51 11.24
CA LEU A 296 -16.57 15.74 9.99
C LEU A 296 -17.91 15.01 9.78
N ASN A 297 -18.57 14.54 10.84
CA ASN A 297 -19.91 13.95 10.77
C ASN A 297 -21.00 14.95 10.32
N THR A 298 -20.68 16.26 10.20
CA THR A 298 -21.61 17.31 9.77
C THR A 298 -21.26 17.96 8.41
N VAL A 299 -20.19 17.52 7.72
CA VAL A 299 -19.77 18.14 6.46
C VAL A 299 -20.17 17.35 5.22
N THR A 300 -20.43 18.08 4.13
CA THR A 300 -20.47 17.53 2.77
C THR A 300 -19.09 17.62 2.14
N PHE A 301 -18.54 16.49 1.70
CA PHE A 301 -17.27 16.43 0.98
C PHE A 301 -17.45 16.85 -0.48
N VAL A 302 -16.53 17.68 -0.97
CA VAL A 302 -16.45 18.14 -2.37
C VAL A 302 -15.06 17.92 -3.00
N ARG A 303 -14.12 17.38 -2.21
CA ARG A 303 -12.73 17.10 -2.56
C ARG A 303 -12.09 16.20 -1.51
N SER A 304 -10.96 15.59 -1.84
CA SER A 304 -10.09 14.89 -0.87
C SER A 304 -9.38 15.91 0.04
N SER A 305 -9.21 15.54 1.32
CA SER A 305 -8.69 16.42 2.38
C SER A 305 -7.75 15.68 3.33
N THR A 306 -6.71 16.36 3.82
CA THR A 306 -5.76 15.80 4.81
C THR A 306 -5.90 16.49 6.17
N PHE A 307 -5.97 15.69 7.22
CA PHE A 307 -5.97 16.12 8.62
C PHE A 307 -4.61 15.78 9.24
N TYR A 308 -3.98 16.80 9.80
CA TYR A 308 -2.59 16.80 10.22
C TYR A 308 -2.47 16.88 11.74
N PHE A 309 -1.95 15.84 12.38
CA PHE A 309 -1.63 15.86 13.80
C PHE A 309 -0.36 16.71 14.03
N THR A 310 -0.47 17.79 14.80
CA THR A 310 0.62 18.75 15.06
C THR A 310 1.21 18.59 16.47
N SER A 311 0.55 17.86 17.36
CA SER A 311 1.03 17.50 18.69
C SER A 311 0.55 16.11 19.09
N ASN A 312 1.08 15.59 20.21
CA ASN A 312 0.44 14.48 20.91
C ASN A 312 -0.98 14.87 21.35
N LEU A 313 -1.89 13.90 21.40
CA LEU A 313 -3.28 14.04 21.84
C LEU A 313 -3.58 13.07 22.99
N THR A 314 -4.50 13.45 23.87
CA THR A 314 -5.09 12.55 24.86
C THR A 314 -6.61 12.69 24.77
N GLU A 315 -7.26 11.66 24.25
CA GLU A 315 -8.70 11.59 24.07
C GLU A 315 -9.31 10.86 25.27
N THR A 316 -10.13 11.57 26.06
CA THR A 316 -10.87 11.00 27.20
C THR A 316 -12.17 10.30 26.78
N GLN A 317 -12.50 10.35 25.49
CA GLN A 317 -13.67 9.74 24.88
C GLN A 317 -13.31 9.15 23.52
N ASN A 318 -14.20 8.29 23.02
CA ASN A 318 -14.00 7.60 21.75
C ASN A 318 -14.44 8.51 20.59
N SER A 319 -13.77 8.37 19.44
CA SER A 319 -13.99 9.18 18.23
C SER A 319 -14.73 8.37 17.17
N PHE A 320 -15.97 8.77 16.87
CA PHE A 320 -16.90 8.05 15.99
C PHE A 320 -16.94 8.70 14.59
N LEU A 321 -16.15 8.18 13.65
CA LEU A 321 -16.07 8.67 12.28
C LEU A 321 -17.07 7.91 11.39
N GLY A 322 -18.22 8.54 11.13
CA GLY A 322 -19.28 7.99 10.29
C GLY A 322 -19.64 8.98 9.19
N VAL A 323 -18.96 8.89 8.04
CA VAL A 323 -18.97 9.92 7.00
C VAL A 323 -19.13 9.37 5.58
N ASN A 324 -20.10 9.90 4.83
CA ASN A 324 -20.16 9.68 3.39
C ASN A 324 -19.13 10.58 2.68
N THR A 325 -18.00 10.00 2.31
CA THR A 325 -16.89 10.71 1.64
C THR A 325 -17.17 11.07 0.18
N ARG A 326 -18.29 10.63 -0.42
CA ARG A 326 -18.71 10.88 -1.82
C ARG A 326 -17.63 10.52 -2.87
N GLY A 327 -16.80 9.51 -2.57
CA GLY A 327 -15.70 9.05 -3.43
C GLY A 327 -14.39 9.83 -3.27
N TYR A 328 -14.31 10.79 -2.34
CA TYR A 328 -13.09 11.50 -2.00
C TYR A 328 -12.31 10.79 -0.89
N THR A 329 -11.00 11.00 -0.84
CA THR A 329 -10.12 10.40 0.19
C THR A 329 -10.02 11.31 1.41
N LEU A 330 -10.20 10.75 2.60
CA LEU A 330 -9.94 11.42 3.87
C LEU A 330 -8.66 10.84 4.49
N THR A 331 -7.60 11.63 4.57
CA THR A 331 -6.29 11.19 5.09
C THR A 331 -6.01 11.80 6.45
N PHE A 332 -5.56 11.00 7.42
CA PHE A 332 -5.08 11.44 8.72
C PHE A 332 -3.60 11.07 8.88
N ARG A 333 -2.74 12.04 9.22
CA ARG A 333 -1.28 11.81 9.33
C ARG A 333 -0.58 12.84 10.24
N PRO A 334 0.63 12.57 10.76
CA PRO A 334 1.41 13.58 11.48
C PRO A 334 1.94 14.67 10.52
N TYR A 335 2.02 15.92 10.98
CA TYR A 335 2.58 17.02 10.20
C TYR A 335 4.11 17.05 10.23
N TYR A 336 4.68 16.94 11.44
CA TYR A 336 6.11 17.02 11.68
C TYR A 336 6.72 15.63 11.61
N ASP A 337 7.95 15.51 11.08
CA ASP A 337 8.69 14.24 11.07
C ASP A 337 9.30 13.91 12.46
N GLN A 338 8.43 13.80 13.46
CA GLN A 338 8.76 13.45 14.84
C GLN A 338 7.63 12.59 15.44
N PRO A 339 7.92 11.76 16.47
CA PRO A 339 6.91 10.91 17.09
C PRO A 339 5.68 11.70 17.55
N THR A 340 4.50 11.24 17.15
CA THR A 340 3.21 11.85 17.46
C THR A 340 2.28 10.75 17.98
N THR A 341 1.77 10.89 19.20
CA THR A 341 0.95 9.88 19.86
C THR A 341 -0.47 10.38 20.09
N ILE A 342 -1.46 9.61 19.63
CA ILE A 342 -2.87 9.76 20.00
C ILE A 342 -3.15 8.70 21.06
N LYS A 343 -3.47 9.14 22.28
CA LYS A 343 -3.70 8.26 23.43
C LYS A 343 -5.17 8.30 23.86
N PHE A 344 -5.87 7.17 23.77
CA PHE A 344 -7.20 7.01 24.35
C PHE A 344 -7.11 6.60 25.82
N THR A 345 -7.82 7.36 26.68
CA THR A 345 -7.84 7.19 28.14
C THR A 345 -9.27 7.34 28.68
N LYS A 346 -10.24 6.64 28.07
CA LYS A 346 -11.62 6.60 28.56
C LYS A 346 -11.67 6.04 29.99
N SER A 347 -12.63 6.51 30.80
CA SER A 347 -12.86 6.04 32.18
C SER A 347 -14.22 5.35 32.37
N THR A 348 -14.88 4.98 31.26
CA THR A 348 -16.13 4.22 31.22
C THR A 348 -16.23 3.48 29.88
N ASP A 349 -16.92 2.34 29.85
CA ASP A 349 -17.29 1.69 28.59
C ASP A 349 -18.44 2.41 27.85
N ASN A 350 -18.48 2.20 26.54
CA ASN A 350 -19.49 2.75 25.63
C ASN A 350 -20.83 2.00 25.76
N ALA A 351 -21.93 2.66 25.35
CA ALA A 351 -23.18 1.97 25.09
C ALA A 351 -23.19 1.22 23.74
N SER A 352 -22.38 1.68 22.77
CA SER A 352 -22.20 1.07 21.46
C SER A 352 -20.90 0.26 21.34
N SER A 353 -20.21 0.32 20.18
CA SER A 353 -18.99 -0.45 19.94
C SER A 353 -17.83 0.04 20.82
N PRO A 354 -17.07 -0.88 21.45
CA PRO A 354 -15.91 -0.54 22.26
C PRO A 354 -14.66 -0.32 21.38
N GLY A 355 -14.14 0.92 21.36
CA GLY A 355 -12.91 1.26 20.65
C GLY A 355 -12.39 2.64 21.02
N GLY A 356 -11.22 3.04 20.54
CA GLY A 356 -10.70 4.41 20.65
C GLY A 356 -11.14 5.26 19.47
N TRP A 357 -10.66 4.89 18.28
CA TRP A 357 -11.11 5.43 17.00
C TRP A 357 -12.01 4.42 16.30
N ILE A 358 -13.27 4.78 16.08
CA ILE A 358 -14.29 3.91 15.50
C ILE A 358 -14.68 4.49 14.13
N ILE A 359 -14.56 3.69 13.07
CA ILE A 359 -14.91 4.03 11.69
C ILE A 359 -16.19 3.27 11.33
N GLY A 360 -17.17 3.95 10.72
CA GLY A 360 -18.46 3.39 10.31
C GLY A 360 -19.63 3.69 11.24
N LEU A 361 -19.41 4.38 12.37
CA LEU A 361 -20.45 4.91 13.27
C LEU A 361 -20.28 6.43 13.43
N SER A 362 -21.38 7.18 13.43
CA SER A 362 -21.37 8.65 13.63
C SER A 362 -21.64 9.11 15.08
N SER A 363 -21.98 8.18 15.99
CA SER A 363 -22.18 8.46 17.42
C SER A 363 -22.10 7.17 18.27
N ASP A 364 -22.19 7.30 19.60
CA ASP A 364 -22.24 6.15 20.54
C ASP A 364 -23.61 5.43 20.52
N ASN A 365 -24.01 4.94 19.33
CA ASN A 365 -25.28 4.26 19.12
C ASN A 365 -25.15 3.21 18.01
N TRP A 366 -25.51 1.95 18.28
CA TRP A 366 -25.53 0.87 17.29
C TRP A 366 -26.50 1.10 16.12
N ASN A 367 -27.39 2.10 16.17
CA ASN A 367 -28.25 2.48 15.05
C ASN A 367 -27.63 3.59 14.16
N ALA A 368 -26.45 4.12 14.51
CA ALA A 368 -25.83 5.27 13.85
C ALA A 368 -24.76 4.88 12.82
N TYR A 369 -24.97 3.77 12.10
CA TYR A 369 -24.08 3.32 11.04
C TYR A 369 -24.09 4.26 9.83
N VAL A 370 -22.90 4.59 9.34
CA VAL A 370 -22.69 5.40 8.14
C VAL A 370 -21.52 4.79 7.35
N PRO A 371 -21.77 4.20 6.16
CA PRO A 371 -20.71 3.67 5.31
C PRO A 371 -19.62 4.70 5.06
N SER A 372 -18.38 4.34 5.41
CA SER A 372 -17.26 5.27 5.57
C SER A 372 -16.07 4.82 4.71
N HIS A 373 -16.21 5.01 3.41
CA HIS A 373 -15.23 4.56 2.42
C HIS A 373 -14.05 5.56 2.24
N ASN A 374 -12.92 5.08 1.72
CA ASN A 374 -11.73 5.87 1.34
C ASN A 374 -11.02 6.57 2.53
N ILE A 375 -10.95 5.91 3.68
CA ILE A 375 -10.27 6.43 4.88
C ILE A 375 -8.81 5.97 4.88
N VAL A 376 -7.88 6.91 5.01
CA VAL A 376 -6.43 6.62 5.06
C VAL A 376 -5.86 7.10 6.39
N ILE A 377 -5.31 6.18 7.17
CA ILE A 377 -4.50 6.48 8.35
C ILE A 377 -3.03 6.24 7.96
N GLU A 378 -2.25 7.32 7.88
CA GLU A 378 -0.89 7.34 7.37
C GLU A 378 0.07 7.77 8.48
N GLY A 379 0.98 6.89 8.88
CA GLY A 379 1.90 7.16 9.98
C GLY A 379 3.18 7.92 9.63
N THR A 380 3.51 8.11 8.35
CA THR A 380 4.62 8.99 7.95
C THR A 380 4.22 10.47 7.93
N ALA A 381 5.16 11.36 8.23
CA ALA A 381 5.01 12.79 7.95
C ALA A 381 5.25 13.11 6.46
N PRO A 382 4.76 14.24 5.91
CA PRO A 382 5.06 14.67 4.55
C PRO A 382 6.56 14.69 4.23
N GLY A 383 6.99 13.86 3.28
CA GLY A 383 8.39 13.73 2.88
C GLY A 383 9.26 12.87 3.82
N GLY A 384 8.74 12.41 4.95
CA GLY A 384 9.40 11.46 5.84
C GLY A 384 9.17 10.01 5.42
N SER A 385 10.01 9.11 5.94
CA SER A 385 9.92 7.65 5.72
C SER A 385 9.73 6.84 7.01
N GLU A 386 9.75 7.48 8.18
CA GLU A 386 9.64 6.81 9.48
C GLU A 386 8.19 6.72 9.98
N LYS A 387 7.92 5.67 10.77
CA LYS A 387 6.65 5.44 11.47
C LYS A 387 6.49 6.43 12.64
N ARG A 388 5.93 7.61 12.37
CA ARG A 388 5.79 8.71 13.34
C ARG A 388 4.49 8.67 14.14
N LEU A 389 3.37 8.22 13.56
CA LEU A 389 2.09 8.14 14.25
C LEU A 389 2.00 6.90 15.14
N THR A 390 1.74 7.13 16.43
CA THR A 390 1.37 6.09 17.40
C THR A 390 -0.09 6.27 17.80
N ILE A 391 -0.91 5.23 17.64
CA ILE A 391 -2.29 5.19 18.12
C ILE A 391 -2.34 4.19 19.27
N GLN A 392 -2.58 4.69 20.48
CA GLN A 392 -2.52 3.89 21.70
C GLN A 392 -3.84 3.95 22.46
N ALA A 393 -4.37 2.79 22.82
CA ALA A 393 -5.34 2.68 23.91
C ALA A 393 -4.63 2.12 25.14
N ARG A 394 -4.72 2.83 26.27
CA ARG A 394 -4.15 2.36 27.53
C ARG A 394 -5.11 2.61 28.67
N VAL A 395 -5.69 1.52 29.17
CA VAL A 395 -6.59 1.50 30.32
C VAL A 395 -5.82 1.93 31.57
N SER A 396 -6.37 2.88 32.34
CA SER A 396 -5.71 3.46 33.53
C SER A 396 -6.40 3.12 34.85
N ASP A 397 -7.63 2.64 34.78
CA ASP A 397 -8.50 2.17 35.84
C ASP A 397 -8.91 0.74 35.50
N GLY A 398 -8.65 -0.23 36.39
CA GLY A 398 -8.79 -1.67 36.12
C GLY A 398 -10.22 -2.19 36.01
N ALA A 399 -11.11 -1.46 35.35
CA ALA A 399 -12.54 -1.73 35.19
C ALA A 399 -13.05 -1.63 33.74
N HIS A 400 -12.24 -1.15 32.77
CA HIS A 400 -12.71 -0.72 31.44
C HIS A 400 -11.82 -1.22 30.29
N ASP A 401 -11.84 -2.54 30.08
CA ASP A 401 -10.79 -3.22 29.32
C ASP A 401 -11.06 -3.41 27.81
N ASN A 402 -12.26 -3.10 27.33
CA ASN A 402 -12.56 -3.20 25.90
C ASN A 402 -12.24 -1.86 25.19
N THR A 403 -10.97 -1.66 24.84
CA THR A 403 -10.49 -0.43 24.18
C THR A 403 -9.63 -0.75 22.94
N ASN A 404 -10.23 -1.33 21.91
CA ASN A 404 -9.58 -1.52 20.61
C ASN A 404 -9.10 -0.15 20.05
N PRO A 405 -7.79 0.13 19.88
CA PRO A 405 -7.30 1.44 19.43
C PRO A 405 -7.95 1.93 18.13
N ILE A 406 -8.16 1.01 17.18
CA ILE A 406 -8.88 1.25 15.93
C ILE A 406 -9.96 0.17 15.75
N VAL A 407 -11.18 0.59 15.40
CA VAL A 407 -12.31 -0.27 15.05
C VAL A 407 -12.90 0.17 13.72
N MET A 408 -13.26 -0.78 12.86
CA MET A 408 -14.00 -0.55 11.62
C MET A 408 -15.28 -1.40 11.62
N LEU A 409 -16.41 -0.80 11.22
CA LEU A 409 -17.74 -1.37 11.38
C LEU A 409 -18.58 -1.23 10.10
N GLY A 410 -19.12 -2.34 9.60
CA GLY A 410 -19.93 -2.37 8.38
C GLY A 410 -19.14 -2.03 7.11
N ASP A 411 -19.86 -1.54 6.11
CA ASP A 411 -19.42 -1.15 4.78
C ASP A 411 -18.46 0.06 4.81
N CYS A 412 -17.15 -0.21 4.94
CA CYS A 412 -16.09 0.80 5.11
C CYS A 412 -14.96 0.63 4.09
N ASP A 413 -15.33 0.51 2.82
CA ASP A 413 -14.43 0.12 1.74
C ASP A 413 -13.21 1.02 1.48
N ASN A 414 -12.24 0.46 0.75
CA ASN A 414 -11.11 1.18 0.16
C ASN A 414 -10.27 1.94 1.19
N SER A 415 -10.20 1.41 2.41
CA SER A 415 -9.56 2.04 3.56
C SER A 415 -8.18 1.45 3.84
N VAL A 416 -7.23 2.30 4.22
CA VAL A 416 -5.82 1.93 4.38
C VAL A 416 -5.27 2.40 5.73
N ILE A 417 -4.69 1.49 6.50
CA ILE A 417 -3.96 1.79 7.74
C ILE A 417 -2.49 1.44 7.50
N ARG A 418 -1.59 2.42 7.52
CA ARG A 418 -0.19 2.17 7.17
C ARG A 418 0.85 3.03 7.84
N ASN A 419 2.06 2.48 7.96
CA ASN A 419 3.23 3.14 8.55
C ASN A 419 2.99 3.58 10.02
N CYS A 420 2.00 3.01 10.70
CA CYS A 420 1.61 3.37 12.05
C CYS A 420 2.26 2.46 13.10
N LYS A 421 2.30 2.96 14.34
CA LYS A 421 2.47 2.14 15.54
C LYS A 421 1.13 2.04 16.24
N ILE A 422 0.64 0.83 16.53
CA ILE A 422 -0.70 0.63 17.07
C ILE A 422 -0.57 -0.24 18.32
N ILE A 423 -0.99 0.32 19.45
CA ILE A 423 -0.67 -0.20 20.79
C ILE A 423 -1.95 -0.36 21.59
N TYR A 424 -2.32 -1.61 21.87
CA TYR A 424 -3.29 -1.95 22.91
C TYR A 424 -2.56 -2.47 24.16
N GLN A 425 -2.84 -1.87 25.32
CA GLN A 425 -2.28 -2.27 26.62
C GLN A 425 -3.34 -2.12 27.73
N THR A 426 -3.79 -3.23 28.32
CA THR A 426 -4.57 -3.18 29.58
C THR A 426 -3.66 -3.02 30.81
N GLN A 427 -4.24 -2.57 31.93
CA GLN A 427 -3.69 -2.71 33.28
C GLN A 427 -4.37 -3.79 34.12
N ASN A 428 -5.49 -4.34 33.67
CA ASN A 428 -6.18 -5.45 34.33
C ASN A 428 -5.96 -6.76 33.54
N PRO A 429 -5.14 -7.71 34.04
CA PRO A 429 -4.87 -8.97 33.34
C PRO A 429 -6.06 -9.97 33.37
N THR A 430 -7.20 -9.60 33.96
CA THR A 430 -8.34 -10.52 34.20
C THR A 430 -9.58 -10.28 33.33
N VAL A 431 -9.50 -9.41 32.32
CA VAL A 431 -10.66 -9.07 31.47
C VAL A 431 -10.33 -9.29 29.99
N HIS A 432 -11.30 -9.86 29.27
CA HIS A 432 -11.12 -10.45 27.94
C HIS A 432 -11.47 -9.52 26.75
N LYS A 433 -10.94 -9.90 25.59
CA LYS A 433 -11.35 -9.50 24.21
C LYS A 433 -11.07 -8.04 23.84
N ALA A 434 -9.80 -7.76 23.57
CA ALA A 434 -9.39 -6.55 22.90
C ALA A 434 -8.36 -6.83 21.80
N ASN A 435 -8.38 -6.01 20.77
CA ASN A 435 -7.58 -6.14 19.57
C ASN A 435 -6.86 -4.82 19.32
N ALA A 436 -5.62 -4.82 18.81
CA ALA A 436 -4.98 -3.58 18.38
C ALA A 436 -5.70 -2.97 17.15
N ILE A 437 -6.21 -3.81 16.25
CA ILE A 437 -7.16 -3.43 15.18
C ILE A 437 -8.31 -4.44 15.16
N LEU A 438 -9.56 -3.96 15.20
CA LEU A 438 -10.77 -4.75 15.02
C LEU A 438 -11.52 -4.31 13.75
N VAL A 439 -11.84 -5.26 12.88
CA VAL A 439 -12.74 -5.09 11.73
C VAL A 439 -13.92 -6.03 11.97
N GLN A 440 -15.10 -5.48 12.26
CA GLN A 440 -16.23 -6.26 12.71
C GLN A 440 -17.38 -6.21 11.69
N LEU A 441 -17.75 -7.40 11.21
CA LEU A 441 -18.87 -7.66 10.31
C LEU A 441 -20.16 -7.82 11.14
N TYR A 442 -21.25 -7.15 10.73
CA TYR A 442 -22.52 -7.21 11.43
C TYR A 442 -23.69 -7.29 10.44
N THR A 443 -24.16 -8.50 10.14
CA THR A 443 -25.22 -8.73 9.14
C THR A 443 -26.56 -9.20 9.73
N GLY A 444 -26.66 -9.33 11.06
CA GLY A 444 -27.78 -10.02 11.72
C GLY A 444 -29.03 -9.16 12.01
N VAL A 445 -28.85 -7.90 12.39
CA VAL A 445 -29.97 -6.98 12.74
C VAL A 445 -30.05 -5.79 11.78
N TYR A 446 -28.98 -5.48 11.05
CA TYR A 446 -28.93 -4.34 10.15
C TYR A 446 -28.21 -4.68 8.83
N PRO A 447 -28.72 -4.22 7.66
CA PRO A 447 -28.12 -4.48 6.35
C PRO A 447 -27.03 -3.44 6.04
N HIS A 448 -25.95 -3.41 6.83
CA HIS A 448 -24.88 -2.41 6.72
C HIS A 448 -23.64 -2.89 5.97
N GLY A 449 -23.78 -3.88 5.09
CA GLY A 449 -22.71 -4.41 4.23
C GLY A 449 -21.52 -5.02 4.98
N VAL A 450 -20.42 -5.16 4.24
CA VAL A 450 -19.13 -5.71 4.69
C VAL A 450 -18.02 -4.85 4.08
N PRO A 451 -16.87 -4.66 4.75
CA PRO A 451 -15.81 -3.78 4.28
C PRO A 451 -14.89 -4.50 3.28
N ASP A 452 -14.81 -3.95 2.07
CA ASP A 452 -13.98 -4.47 0.97
C ASP A 452 -12.74 -3.60 0.70
N ASN A 453 -11.70 -4.19 0.11
CA ASN A 453 -10.44 -3.52 -0.26
C ASN A 453 -9.72 -2.83 0.92
N VAL A 454 -9.80 -3.40 2.13
CA VAL A 454 -9.13 -2.88 3.32
C VAL A 454 -7.68 -3.37 3.39
N THR A 455 -6.73 -2.45 3.51
CA THR A 455 -5.28 -2.77 3.60
C THR A 455 -4.68 -2.30 4.92
N ILE A 456 -4.00 -3.19 5.63
CA ILE A 456 -3.15 -2.90 6.78
C ILE A 456 -1.71 -3.21 6.37
N GLU A 457 -0.88 -2.18 6.19
CA GLU A 457 0.48 -2.36 5.64
C GLU A 457 1.59 -1.64 6.42
N ASN A 458 2.74 -2.31 6.59
CA ASN A 458 3.92 -1.75 7.23
C ASN A 458 3.61 -1.07 8.58
N CYS A 459 2.89 -1.75 9.47
CA CYS A 459 2.59 -1.26 10.82
C CYS A 459 3.40 -2.02 11.88
N ASP A 460 3.73 -1.34 12.97
CA ASP A 460 4.22 -1.98 14.21
C ASP A 460 3.01 -2.14 15.14
N ILE A 461 2.56 -3.37 15.37
CA ILE A 461 1.33 -3.66 16.11
C ILE A 461 1.68 -4.42 17.40
N THR A 462 1.17 -3.94 18.53
CA THR A 462 1.41 -4.54 19.85
C THR A 462 0.09 -4.62 20.61
N ALA A 463 -0.30 -5.82 21.02
CA ALA A 463 -1.52 -6.09 21.78
C ALA A 463 -1.22 -6.94 23.02
N THR A 464 -1.17 -6.30 24.19
CA THR A 464 -0.91 -6.96 25.48
C THR A 464 -2.10 -6.85 26.42
N GLY A 465 -2.43 -7.95 27.07
CA GLY A 465 -3.65 -8.22 27.82
C GLY A 465 -4.17 -9.63 27.54
N TRP A 466 -4.86 -10.21 28.51
CA TRP A 466 -5.43 -11.55 28.38
C TRP A 466 -6.42 -11.64 27.20
N SER A 467 -6.28 -12.69 26.38
CA SER A 467 -6.99 -12.85 25.11
C SER A 467 -6.78 -11.71 24.08
N ALA A 468 -5.69 -10.94 24.15
CA ALA A 468 -5.45 -9.82 23.24
C ALA A 468 -4.93 -10.24 21.87
N ARG A 469 -5.48 -9.67 20.78
CA ARG A 469 -5.08 -9.97 19.40
C ARG A 469 -4.42 -8.78 18.71
N GLY A 470 -3.51 -9.05 17.77
CA GLY A 470 -2.95 -8.03 16.89
C GLY A 470 -4.01 -7.44 15.95
N ILE A 471 -4.46 -8.25 15.00
CA ILE A 471 -5.51 -7.89 14.05
C ILE A 471 -6.62 -8.93 14.12
N GLN A 472 -7.87 -8.48 14.26
CA GLN A 472 -9.04 -9.34 14.16
C GLN A 472 -10.01 -8.84 13.09
N LEU A 473 -10.31 -9.69 12.11
CA LEU A 473 -11.51 -9.58 11.28
C LEU A 473 -12.52 -10.61 11.82
N TYR A 474 -13.65 -10.13 12.33
CA TYR A 474 -14.59 -10.93 13.14
C TYR A 474 -16.03 -10.73 12.70
N TYR A 475 -16.83 -11.80 12.75
CA TYR A 475 -18.26 -11.73 12.44
C TYR A 475 -19.13 -11.79 13.70
N THR A 476 -20.13 -10.92 13.73
CA THR A 476 -21.17 -10.91 14.77
C THR A 476 -22.56 -11.08 14.17
N GLY A 477 -23.08 -12.30 14.27
CA GLY A 477 -24.44 -12.65 13.87
C GLY A 477 -24.77 -14.11 14.17
N ALA A 478 -26.01 -14.51 13.90
CA ALA A 478 -26.46 -15.89 14.07
C ALA A 478 -26.40 -16.63 12.73
N GLY A 479 -25.66 -17.75 12.69
CA GLY A 479 -25.44 -18.53 11.47
C GLY A 479 -24.42 -17.92 10.52
N THR A 480 -24.11 -18.64 9.43
CA THR A 480 -23.13 -18.22 8.41
C THR A 480 -23.57 -16.92 7.73
N PRO A 481 -22.67 -15.93 7.56
CA PRO A 481 -23.00 -14.68 6.88
C PRO A 481 -23.33 -14.89 5.40
N THR A 482 -24.16 -14.00 4.85
CA THR A 482 -24.57 -13.99 3.43
C THR A 482 -23.67 -13.13 2.53
N SER A 483 -22.73 -12.40 3.14
CA SER A 483 -21.75 -11.51 2.49
C SER A 483 -20.46 -11.56 3.30
N MET A 484 -19.32 -11.38 2.64
CA MET A 484 -17.98 -11.55 3.23
C MET A 484 -17.07 -10.41 2.78
N ALA A 485 -16.13 -10.02 3.63
CA ALA A 485 -15.12 -9.03 3.26
C ALA A 485 -14.20 -9.58 2.15
N GLU A 486 -13.99 -8.81 1.10
CA GLU A 486 -13.11 -9.12 -0.02
C GLU A 486 -11.91 -8.17 -0.09
N ASN A 487 -10.79 -8.66 -0.64
CA ASN A 487 -9.51 -7.98 -0.75
C ASN A 487 -9.00 -7.41 0.58
N PHE A 488 -9.17 -8.15 1.69
CA PHE A 488 -8.54 -7.85 2.95
C PHE A 488 -7.04 -8.19 2.87
N VAL A 489 -6.18 -7.19 3.03
CA VAL A 489 -4.72 -7.36 2.88
C VAL A 489 -3.99 -6.97 4.16
N VAL A 490 -3.22 -7.89 4.72
CA VAL A 490 -2.31 -7.63 5.84
C VAL A 490 -0.88 -7.89 5.40
N ARG A 491 -0.04 -6.86 5.30
CA ARG A 491 1.31 -7.02 4.75
C ARG A 491 2.43 -6.24 5.41
N ASN A 492 3.62 -6.84 5.45
CA ASN A 492 4.86 -6.21 5.94
C ASN A 492 4.74 -5.65 7.38
N CYS A 493 3.79 -6.15 8.18
CA CYS A 493 3.57 -5.69 9.55
C CYS A 493 4.42 -6.50 10.54
N LYS A 494 4.94 -5.84 11.58
CA LYS A 494 5.51 -6.51 12.75
C LYS A 494 4.43 -6.58 13.82
N ILE A 495 4.04 -7.78 14.22
CA ILE A 495 2.90 -8.02 15.11
C ILE A 495 3.36 -8.77 16.36
N THR A 496 3.09 -8.20 17.53
CA THR A 496 3.27 -8.85 18.83
C THR A 496 1.93 -8.89 19.55
N ALA A 497 1.47 -10.09 19.91
CA ALA A 497 0.18 -10.30 20.56
C ALA A 497 0.29 -11.36 21.67
N GLU A 498 -0.58 -11.28 22.68
CA GLU A 498 -0.65 -12.34 23.70
C GLU A 498 -1.43 -13.57 23.22
N GLN A 499 -2.56 -13.40 22.53
CA GLN A 499 -3.35 -14.53 22.04
C GLN A 499 -3.11 -14.85 20.56
N ASP A 500 -3.58 -13.97 19.65
CA ASP A 500 -3.55 -14.22 18.21
C ASP A 500 -2.89 -13.06 17.44
N GLY A 501 -2.02 -13.38 16.48
CA GLY A 501 -1.34 -12.38 15.65
C GLY A 501 -2.30 -11.76 14.63
N ILE A 502 -2.78 -12.60 13.71
CA ILE A 502 -3.81 -12.26 12.71
C ILE A 502 -4.94 -13.29 12.84
N TYR A 503 -6.17 -12.84 13.04
CA TYR A 503 -7.35 -13.70 13.14
C TYR A 503 -8.41 -13.24 12.14
N LEU A 504 -8.72 -14.06 11.13
CA LEU A 504 -9.69 -13.74 10.07
C LEU A 504 -10.82 -14.77 10.03
N GLU A 505 -12.06 -14.32 10.22
CA GLU A 505 -13.27 -15.16 10.20
C GLU A 505 -14.27 -14.70 9.13
N TYR A 506 -14.71 -15.63 8.29
CA TYR A 506 -15.70 -15.47 7.22
C TYR A 506 -15.38 -14.37 6.19
N PHE A 507 -14.25 -14.53 5.51
CA PHE A 507 -13.75 -13.63 4.47
C PHE A 507 -13.58 -14.35 3.12
N GLY A 508 -13.46 -13.55 2.04
CA GLY A 508 -13.33 -14.00 0.66
C GLY A 508 -11.90 -13.97 0.12
N ASP A 509 -11.73 -13.46 -1.10
CA ASP A 509 -10.41 -13.32 -1.73
C ASP A 509 -9.54 -12.36 -0.90
N SER A 510 -8.37 -12.78 -0.41
CA SER A 510 -7.57 -12.00 0.55
C SER A 510 -6.13 -12.51 0.68
N GLU A 511 -5.22 -11.64 1.16
CA GLU A 511 -3.78 -11.95 1.24
C GLU A 511 -3.12 -11.50 2.56
N CYS A 512 -2.38 -12.42 3.19
CA CYS A 512 -1.54 -12.13 4.37
C CYS A 512 -0.08 -12.46 4.05
N TYR A 513 0.80 -11.45 3.92
CA TYR A 513 2.18 -11.70 3.50
C TYR A 513 3.27 -10.76 4.01
N GLY A 514 4.50 -11.27 4.12
CA GLY A 514 5.65 -10.48 4.56
C GLY A 514 5.61 -10.04 6.03
N ASN A 515 4.67 -10.57 6.83
CA ASN A 515 4.49 -10.17 8.22
C ASN A 515 5.46 -10.90 9.15
N GLU A 516 5.90 -10.23 10.21
CA GLU A 516 6.77 -10.76 11.25
C GLU A 516 5.96 -10.89 12.55
N ILE A 517 5.72 -12.12 13.01
CA ILE A 517 4.70 -12.41 14.05
C ILE A 517 5.34 -13.05 15.29
N TYR A 518 4.97 -12.53 16.46
CA TYR A 518 5.38 -12.97 17.78
C TYR A 518 4.14 -13.16 18.67
N ILE A 519 3.94 -14.38 19.17
CA ILE A 519 2.92 -14.69 20.16
C ILE A 519 3.60 -14.91 21.52
N ASP A 520 3.07 -14.26 22.54
CA ASP A 520 3.59 -14.28 23.92
C ASP A 520 2.45 -14.52 24.92
N GLN A 521 1.81 -15.68 24.85
CA GLN A 521 0.68 -16.01 25.71
C GLN A 521 1.18 -16.29 27.14
N THR A 522 0.92 -15.35 28.05
CA THR A 522 1.37 -15.39 29.45
C THR A 522 0.42 -16.09 30.41
N GLU A 523 -0.85 -16.29 30.03
CA GLU A 523 -1.91 -16.90 30.84
C GLU A 523 -2.57 -18.10 30.13
N THR A 524 -3.15 -19.06 30.86
CA THR A 524 -3.88 -20.20 30.27
C THR A 524 -5.24 -19.76 29.71
N GLU A 525 -5.54 -20.13 28.46
CA GLU A 525 -6.82 -19.91 27.77
C GLU A 525 -6.99 -20.90 26.59
N SER A 526 -7.72 -20.57 25.52
CA SER A 526 -7.81 -21.44 24.33
C SER A 526 -6.52 -21.48 23.50
N ILE A 527 -6.52 -22.27 22.41
CA ILE A 527 -5.44 -22.26 21.40
C ILE A 527 -5.15 -20.82 20.94
N SER A 528 -3.86 -20.49 20.89
CA SER A 528 -3.30 -19.28 20.28
C SER A 528 -2.87 -19.52 18.83
N TYR A 529 -2.99 -18.50 17.98
CA TYR A 529 -2.63 -18.58 16.56
C TYR A 529 -1.65 -17.48 16.14
N GLY A 530 -0.58 -17.85 15.41
CA GLY A 530 0.19 -16.87 14.64
C GLY A 530 -0.70 -16.24 13.56
N ILE A 531 -1.32 -17.08 12.74
CA ILE A 531 -2.38 -16.72 11.78
C ILE A 531 -3.52 -17.74 11.86
N PHE A 532 -4.75 -17.26 12.10
CA PHE A 532 -5.99 -18.02 11.96
C PHE A 532 -6.78 -17.51 10.75
N ALA A 533 -7.29 -18.41 9.93
CA ALA A 533 -8.11 -18.08 8.76
C ALA A 533 -9.27 -19.07 8.55
N GLU A 534 -10.50 -18.56 8.59
CA GLU A 534 -11.73 -19.30 8.27
C GLU A 534 -12.47 -18.67 7.08
N GLY A 535 -12.50 -19.39 5.94
CA GLY A 535 -13.22 -18.99 4.73
C GLY A 535 -14.64 -19.60 4.65
N ILE A 536 -15.49 -19.07 3.77
CA ILE A 536 -16.88 -19.56 3.58
C ILE A 536 -17.28 -20.00 2.17
N ASP A 537 -16.45 -19.79 1.14
CA ASP A 537 -16.82 -20.02 -0.27
C ASP A 537 -15.68 -20.75 -1.02
N PRO A 538 -15.94 -21.93 -1.63
CA PRO A 538 -14.90 -22.74 -2.26
C PRO A 538 -14.36 -22.13 -3.57
N GLY A 539 -15.02 -21.11 -4.11
CA GLY A 539 -14.55 -20.33 -5.26
C GLY A 539 -13.56 -19.22 -4.89
N LYS A 540 -13.45 -18.86 -3.60
CA LYS A 540 -12.58 -17.78 -3.11
C LYS A 540 -11.16 -18.26 -2.83
N ARG A 541 -10.18 -17.40 -3.13
CA ARG A 541 -8.74 -17.68 -3.06
C ARG A 541 -8.08 -16.86 -1.95
N ILE A 542 -7.61 -17.58 -0.92
CA ILE A 542 -6.97 -17.02 0.27
C ILE A 542 -5.48 -17.34 0.21
N LYS A 543 -4.60 -16.33 0.30
CA LYS A 543 -3.13 -16.55 0.27
C LYS A 543 -2.48 -16.15 1.58
N ILE A 544 -1.63 -17.03 2.12
CA ILE A 544 -0.85 -16.80 3.33
C ILE A 544 0.61 -17.13 2.99
N TYR A 545 1.43 -16.11 2.70
CA TYR A 545 2.76 -16.35 2.15
C TYR A 545 3.88 -15.43 2.62
N SER A 546 5.12 -15.91 2.58
CA SER A 546 6.30 -15.13 2.97
C SER A 546 6.22 -14.51 4.38
N ASN A 547 5.43 -15.09 5.30
CA ASN A 547 5.35 -14.62 6.68
C ASN A 547 6.45 -15.28 7.54
N LYS A 548 6.98 -14.54 8.50
CA LYS A 548 8.01 -14.97 9.45
C LYS A 548 7.37 -15.03 10.85
N ILE A 549 6.92 -16.22 11.25
CA ILE A 549 6.34 -16.49 12.57
C ILE A 549 7.48 -17.01 13.46
N LEU A 550 8.01 -16.15 14.32
CA LEU A 550 9.34 -16.33 14.93
C LEU A 550 9.31 -16.58 16.44
N GLN A 551 8.16 -16.39 17.09
CA GLN A 551 7.93 -16.75 18.50
C GLN A 551 6.50 -17.22 18.68
N LEU A 552 6.32 -18.35 19.33
CA LEU A 552 5.06 -19.01 19.63
C LEU A 552 5.11 -19.53 21.08
N ARG A 553 5.07 -18.61 22.05
CA ARG A 553 5.09 -18.95 23.47
C ARG A 553 3.68 -19.19 24.01
N THR A 554 3.48 -20.26 24.78
CA THR A 554 2.20 -20.58 25.42
C THR A 554 2.32 -20.96 26.90
N ALA A 555 1.43 -20.36 27.71
CA ALA A 555 1.21 -20.67 29.12
C ALA A 555 0.10 -21.70 29.37
N ASN A 556 -0.33 -22.44 28.34
CA ASN A 556 -1.49 -23.34 28.44
C ASN A 556 -1.23 -24.61 29.25
N SER A 557 -1.94 -24.76 30.38
CA SER A 557 -1.98 -25.99 31.19
C SER A 557 -3.41 -26.51 31.39
N SER A 558 -3.89 -27.37 30.48
CA SER A 558 -5.21 -28.01 30.59
C SER A 558 -5.14 -29.46 31.08
N THR A 559 -5.80 -29.76 32.20
CA THR A 559 -5.82 -31.11 32.77
C THR A 559 -6.95 -31.99 32.21
N THR A 560 -8.00 -31.39 31.62
CA THR A 560 -9.24 -32.09 31.26
C THR A 560 -9.48 -32.26 29.76
N ASN A 561 -8.99 -31.36 28.90
CA ASN A 561 -9.25 -31.45 27.45
C ASN A 561 -8.19 -30.71 26.59
N PRO A 562 -6.96 -31.25 26.45
CA PRO A 562 -5.86 -30.57 25.77
C PRO A 562 -6.08 -30.30 24.27
N LEU A 563 -7.12 -30.87 23.65
CA LEU A 563 -7.43 -30.64 22.23
C LEU A 563 -7.90 -29.20 21.91
N TRP A 564 -8.22 -28.39 22.92
CA TRP A 564 -8.69 -27.00 22.78
C TRP A 564 -7.70 -25.97 23.35
N TYR A 565 -6.47 -26.40 23.63
CA TYR A 565 -5.40 -25.64 24.27
C TYR A 565 -4.10 -25.81 23.49
N GLY A 566 -3.15 -24.90 23.68
CA GLY A 566 -1.83 -24.92 23.02
C GLY A 566 -1.64 -23.77 22.05
N ILE A 567 -0.84 -23.97 21.01
CA ILE A 567 -0.44 -22.92 20.07
C ILE A 567 -0.17 -23.47 18.66
N VAL A 568 -0.58 -22.70 17.65
CA VAL A 568 -0.44 -23.06 16.23
C VAL A 568 0.14 -21.90 15.43
N GLY A 569 1.12 -22.16 14.56
CA GLY A 569 1.71 -21.14 13.68
C GLY A 569 0.69 -20.61 12.66
N ILE A 570 0.19 -21.47 11.78
CA ILE A 570 -0.90 -21.16 10.83
C ILE A 570 -2.01 -22.19 10.98
N PHE A 571 -3.24 -21.74 11.22
CA PHE A 571 -4.43 -22.60 11.25
C PHE A 571 -5.43 -22.12 10.19
N ILE A 572 -5.78 -23.00 9.24
CA ILE A 572 -6.85 -22.74 8.26
C ILE A 572 -8.04 -23.68 8.48
N THR A 573 -9.25 -23.20 8.27
CA THR A 573 -10.49 -23.98 8.46
C THR A 573 -11.63 -23.44 7.59
N GLY A 574 -12.80 -24.09 7.63
CA GLY A 574 -13.97 -23.66 6.86
C GLY A 574 -13.88 -24.09 5.40
N VAL A 575 -14.12 -23.16 4.49
CA VAL A 575 -14.42 -23.41 3.07
C VAL A 575 -13.65 -22.43 2.20
N GLY A 576 -12.93 -22.91 1.17
CA GLY A 576 -12.09 -22.04 0.33
C GLY A 576 -10.93 -22.73 -0.37
N ASN A 577 -10.26 -21.99 -1.24
CA ASN A 577 -8.97 -22.37 -1.83
C ASN A 577 -7.84 -21.60 -1.15
N PHE A 578 -7.11 -22.26 -0.26
CA PHE A 578 -6.01 -21.69 0.52
C PHE A 578 -4.66 -22.01 -0.14
N GLU A 579 -3.82 -20.99 -0.31
CA GLU A 579 -2.44 -21.09 -0.78
C GLU A 579 -1.49 -20.63 0.33
N ILE A 580 -0.83 -21.60 0.98
CA ILE A 580 0.09 -21.38 2.09
C ILE A 580 1.51 -21.68 1.58
N TYR A 581 2.34 -20.65 1.38
CA TYR A 581 3.67 -20.86 0.80
C TYR A 581 4.77 -19.89 1.24
N ASN A 582 6.03 -20.31 1.15
CA ASN A 582 7.20 -19.51 1.56
C ASN A 582 7.15 -18.99 3.01
N ASN A 583 6.40 -19.61 3.93
CA ASN A 583 6.38 -19.14 5.33
C ASN A 583 7.51 -19.77 6.16
N PHE A 584 8.07 -19.00 7.10
CA PHE A 584 8.92 -19.48 8.19
C PHE A 584 8.11 -19.60 9.48
N ILE A 585 8.21 -20.73 10.18
CA ILE A 585 7.54 -20.96 11.47
C ILE A 585 8.49 -21.66 12.44
N THR A 586 8.79 -21.01 13.58
CA THR A 586 9.70 -21.48 14.64
C THR A 586 9.41 -20.76 15.97
N GLY A 587 10.19 -21.04 17.02
CA GLY A 587 10.19 -20.32 18.28
C GLY A 587 9.09 -20.74 19.24
N PHE A 588 8.72 -22.02 19.23
CA PHE A 588 7.76 -22.59 20.17
C PHE A 588 8.35 -22.61 21.58
N GLU A 589 7.61 -22.09 22.57
CA GLU A 589 8.09 -22.00 23.95
C GLU A 589 6.96 -22.30 24.94
N LEU A 590 7.30 -22.93 26.07
CA LEU A 590 6.34 -23.32 27.11
C LEU A 590 6.71 -22.67 28.45
N THR A 591 5.74 -22.00 29.08
CA THR A 591 5.94 -21.30 30.36
C THR A 591 5.25 -21.93 31.55
N ALA A 592 4.19 -22.72 31.34
CA ALA A 592 3.50 -23.39 32.45
C ALA A 592 4.37 -24.50 33.06
N SER A 593 4.19 -24.75 34.36
CA SER A 593 4.94 -25.79 35.10
C SER A 593 4.47 -27.22 34.80
N SER A 594 3.33 -27.38 34.13
CA SER A 594 2.80 -28.64 33.61
C SER A 594 1.92 -28.34 32.40
N PRO A 595 2.50 -27.85 31.29
CA PRO A 595 1.74 -27.45 30.12
C PRO A 595 1.14 -28.68 29.44
N ARG A 596 0.02 -28.45 28.73
CA ARG A 596 -0.73 -29.48 28.00
C ARG A 596 -1.61 -28.83 26.92
N GLY A 597 -1.44 -29.24 25.67
CA GLY A 597 -2.18 -28.74 24.53
C GLY A 597 -1.86 -29.46 23.20
N GLN A 598 -1.81 -28.64 22.15
CA GLN A 598 -1.29 -28.95 20.82
C GLN A 598 -0.16 -27.97 20.49
N ILE A 599 0.90 -28.44 19.85
CA ILE A 599 1.99 -27.62 19.31
C ILE A 599 2.09 -27.93 17.82
N ILE A 600 1.61 -27.02 16.97
CA ILE A 600 1.51 -27.28 15.53
C ILE A 600 2.11 -26.14 14.70
N GLY A 601 2.92 -26.47 13.70
CA GLY A 601 3.41 -25.50 12.72
C GLY A 601 2.31 -24.98 11.80
N ILE A 602 1.85 -25.81 10.88
CA ILE A 602 0.73 -25.54 9.99
C ILE A 602 -0.35 -26.59 10.20
N SER A 603 -1.60 -26.17 10.42
CA SER A 603 -2.76 -27.02 10.61
C SER A 603 -3.85 -26.71 9.59
N VAL A 604 -4.26 -27.73 8.84
CA VAL A 604 -5.40 -27.68 7.92
C VAL A 604 -6.59 -28.39 8.57
N GLY A 605 -7.61 -27.60 8.93
CA GLY A 605 -8.71 -27.98 9.79
C GLY A 605 -10.02 -28.36 9.10
N TYR A 606 -11.12 -28.15 9.82
CA TYR A 606 -12.43 -28.75 9.55
C TYR A 606 -13.25 -27.98 8.52
N ALA A 607 -13.71 -28.69 7.50
CA ALA A 607 -14.78 -28.24 6.59
C ALA A 607 -16.04 -29.07 6.85
N ALA A 608 -17.04 -28.52 7.53
CA ALA A 608 -18.30 -29.24 7.81
C ALA A 608 -19.07 -29.56 6.51
N THR A 609 -19.15 -28.57 5.63
CA THR A 609 -19.91 -28.49 4.38
C THR A 609 -19.26 -27.44 3.48
N GLY A 610 -19.37 -27.55 2.15
CA GLY A 610 -18.88 -26.53 1.20
C GLY A 610 -17.58 -26.90 0.49
N GLY A 611 -16.60 -27.41 1.24
CA GLY A 611 -15.35 -27.97 0.70
C GLY A 611 -14.15 -27.02 0.72
N ILE A 612 -12.96 -27.61 0.76
CA ILE A 612 -11.69 -26.94 1.02
C ILE A 612 -10.58 -27.51 0.15
N THR A 613 -9.78 -26.62 -0.43
CA THR A 613 -8.52 -26.93 -1.12
C THR A 613 -7.38 -26.27 -0.36
N ALA A 614 -6.36 -27.03 0.03
CA ALA A 614 -5.19 -26.54 0.74
C ALA A 614 -3.92 -26.82 -0.06
N ASN A 615 -3.40 -25.78 -0.70
CA ASN A 615 -2.15 -25.78 -1.44
C ASN A 615 -1.02 -25.34 -0.49
N VAL A 616 -0.19 -26.28 -0.04
CA VAL A 616 0.87 -26.06 0.96
C VAL A 616 2.22 -26.30 0.30
N TYR A 617 2.90 -25.23 -0.08
CA TYR A 617 4.11 -25.30 -0.91
C TYR A 617 5.29 -24.56 -0.29
N ASN A 618 6.49 -25.12 -0.40
CA ASN A 618 7.70 -24.36 -0.08
C ASN A 618 7.68 -23.70 1.32
N ASN A 619 7.09 -24.30 2.36
CA ASN A 619 7.15 -23.73 3.72
C ASN A 619 8.32 -24.33 4.50
N THR A 620 8.97 -23.54 5.36
CA THR A 620 9.96 -24.03 6.33
C THR A 620 9.37 -23.96 7.73
N VAL A 621 9.11 -25.12 8.32
CA VAL A 621 8.52 -25.26 9.65
C VAL A 621 9.48 -26.04 10.54
N VAL A 622 9.88 -25.44 11.65
CA VAL A 622 10.73 -26.04 12.68
C VAL A 622 10.00 -25.96 14.01
N VAL A 623 9.42 -27.08 14.44
CA VAL A 623 9.02 -27.25 15.84
C VAL A 623 10.30 -27.54 16.62
N ASN A 624 10.83 -26.57 17.36
CA ASN A 624 12.00 -26.77 18.21
C ASN A 624 11.70 -27.68 19.42
N ASP A 625 12.75 -28.05 20.15
CA ASP A 625 12.63 -28.69 21.47
C ASP A 625 11.87 -27.77 22.43
N VAL A 626 10.80 -28.28 23.03
CA VAL A 626 9.94 -27.61 24.02
C VAL A 626 10.04 -28.28 25.39
N THR A 627 11.22 -28.77 25.76
CA THR A 627 11.52 -29.27 27.10
C THR A 627 11.06 -28.29 28.19
N ASN A 628 10.28 -28.78 29.16
CA ASN A 628 9.76 -27.96 30.25
C ASN A 628 10.89 -27.35 31.11
N PRO A 629 10.69 -26.18 31.73
CA PRO A 629 11.64 -25.60 32.70
C PRO A 629 12.03 -26.51 33.88
N GLY A 630 11.24 -27.55 34.17
CA GLY A 630 11.51 -28.58 35.18
C GLY A 630 12.23 -29.84 34.68
N GLY A 631 12.59 -29.92 33.39
CA GLY A 631 13.30 -31.07 32.81
C GLY A 631 12.45 -32.34 32.60
N THR A 632 11.14 -32.29 32.82
CA THR A 632 10.20 -33.35 32.43
C THR A 632 9.75 -33.16 30.96
N PRO A 633 9.58 -34.23 30.17
CA PRO A 633 8.97 -34.12 28.84
C PRO A 633 7.58 -33.49 28.88
N HIS A 634 7.19 -32.83 27.79
CA HIS A 634 5.85 -32.27 27.64
C HIS A 634 4.81 -33.38 27.41
N ILE A 635 3.58 -33.20 27.88
CA ILE A 635 2.52 -34.22 27.84
C ILE A 635 1.37 -33.73 26.95
N ASP A 636 1.68 -33.63 25.66
CA ASP A 636 0.77 -33.17 24.63
C ASP A 636 -0.07 -34.27 23.98
N TYR A 637 -1.12 -33.84 23.29
CA TYR A 637 -1.88 -34.74 22.42
C TYR A 637 -1.33 -34.77 20.99
N ILE A 638 -0.75 -33.66 20.51
CA ILE A 638 -0.24 -33.49 19.15
C ILE A 638 0.92 -32.49 19.14
N ILE A 639 2.12 -32.96 18.78
CA ILE A 639 3.26 -32.11 18.43
C ILE A 639 3.61 -32.39 16.96
N SER A 640 3.41 -31.41 16.06
CA SER A 640 3.69 -31.65 14.64
C SER A 640 4.03 -30.42 13.81
N ALA A 641 4.96 -30.56 12.87
CA ALA A 641 5.25 -29.50 11.90
C ALA A 641 4.06 -29.26 10.94
N PHE A 642 3.42 -30.32 10.44
CA PHE A 642 2.23 -30.22 9.59
C PHE A 642 1.11 -31.18 10.01
N ARG A 643 -0.09 -30.64 10.25
CA ARG A 643 -1.31 -31.41 10.53
C ARG A 643 -2.35 -31.24 9.43
N LEU A 644 -2.90 -32.36 8.97
CA LEU A 644 -4.03 -32.42 8.05
C LEU A 644 -5.20 -33.15 8.72
N ARG A 645 -6.32 -32.46 8.96
CA ARG A 645 -7.49 -32.99 9.69
C ARG A 645 -8.82 -32.60 9.03
N TYR A 646 -9.30 -33.45 8.14
CA TYR A 646 -10.61 -33.27 7.49
C TYR A 646 -11.69 -34.20 8.05
N SER A 647 -12.37 -33.79 9.13
CA SER A 647 -13.46 -34.59 9.72
C SER A 647 -14.82 -34.44 9.01
N GLY A 648 -14.95 -33.58 8.00
CA GLY A 648 -16.18 -33.44 7.19
C GLY A 648 -16.44 -34.63 6.26
N THR A 649 -17.72 -34.90 5.96
CA THR A 649 -18.12 -35.99 5.04
C THR A 649 -18.63 -35.48 3.69
N SER A 650 -19.00 -34.20 3.55
CA SER A 650 -19.50 -33.59 2.31
C SER A 650 -18.57 -32.51 1.74
N GLY A 651 -18.72 -32.16 0.46
CA GLY A 651 -17.87 -31.18 -0.24
C GLY A 651 -16.51 -31.71 -0.74
N THR A 652 -15.87 -30.93 -1.62
CA THR A 652 -14.51 -31.20 -2.12
C THR A 652 -13.48 -31.09 -1.00
N ARG A 653 -12.52 -32.01 -0.91
CA ARG A 653 -11.46 -31.98 0.12
C ARG A 653 -10.14 -32.39 -0.52
N ILE A 654 -9.30 -31.41 -0.82
CA ILE A 654 -8.03 -31.59 -1.54
C ILE A 654 -6.92 -30.92 -0.73
N ALA A 655 -5.84 -31.67 -0.51
CA ALA A 655 -4.58 -31.10 -0.05
C ALA A 655 -3.49 -31.41 -1.08
N ASP A 656 -2.67 -30.42 -1.41
CA ASP A 656 -1.48 -30.58 -2.24
C ASP A 656 -0.29 -30.01 -1.47
N VAL A 657 0.61 -30.90 -1.06
CA VAL A 657 1.66 -30.66 -0.06
C VAL A 657 3.01 -31.00 -0.69
N ARG A 658 3.70 -30.01 -1.26
CA ARG A 658 4.96 -30.23 -2.00
C ARG A 658 6.06 -29.26 -1.63
N ASN A 659 7.31 -29.68 -1.78
CA ASN A 659 8.51 -28.88 -1.53
C ASN A 659 8.61 -28.31 -0.10
N ASN A 660 7.91 -28.82 0.91
CA ASN A 660 8.01 -28.24 2.26
C ASN A 660 9.20 -28.82 3.03
N VAL A 661 9.73 -28.06 3.98
CA VAL A 661 10.67 -28.51 5.01
C VAL A 661 9.89 -28.59 6.32
N PHE A 662 9.64 -29.81 6.78
CA PHE A 662 8.90 -30.11 8.01
C PHE A 662 9.80 -30.77 9.04
N ILE A 663 10.11 -30.07 10.12
CA ILE A 663 11.07 -30.49 11.14
C ILE A 663 10.45 -30.47 12.52
N THR A 664 10.71 -31.51 13.31
CA THR A 664 10.45 -31.54 14.76
C THR A 664 11.68 -31.96 15.56
N ASN A 665 12.29 -30.98 16.24
CA ASN A 665 13.42 -31.20 17.12
C ASN A 665 12.99 -31.52 18.57
N GLU A 666 11.72 -31.83 18.78
CA GLU A 666 11.19 -32.19 20.11
C GLU A 666 11.85 -33.44 20.67
N ILE A 667 12.19 -33.41 21.97
CA ILE A 667 12.90 -34.47 22.69
C ILE A 667 12.05 -34.98 23.87
N GLY A 668 11.77 -36.28 23.89
CA GLY A 668 11.11 -36.95 25.01
C GLY A 668 9.58 -37.04 24.92
N ALA A 669 8.94 -36.28 24.03
CA ALA A 669 7.51 -36.37 23.72
C ALA A 669 7.28 -36.92 22.28
N GLU A 670 6.10 -37.50 22.04
CA GLU A 670 5.74 -38.00 20.70
C GLU A 670 5.53 -36.84 19.71
N SER A 671 6.30 -36.84 18.62
CA SER A 671 6.25 -35.77 17.62
C SER A 671 6.31 -36.27 16.17
N GLN A 672 5.66 -35.55 15.26
CA GLN A 672 5.56 -35.93 13.84
C GLN A 672 5.94 -34.79 12.89
N CYS A 673 6.66 -35.10 11.81
CA CYS A 673 6.81 -34.12 10.72
C CYS A 673 5.46 -33.91 10.00
N PHE A 674 4.71 -34.98 9.73
CA PHE A 674 3.37 -34.95 9.10
C PHE A 674 2.34 -35.80 9.89
N TYR A 675 1.38 -35.15 10.55
CA TYR A 675 0.22 -35.79 11.19
C TYR A 675 -1.01 -35.75 10.28
N TRP A 676 -1.50 -36.89 9.80
CA TRP A 676 -2.70 -36.98 8.95
C TRP A 676 -3.84 -37.77 9.60
N GLU A 677 -4.95 -37.08 9.87
CA GLU A 677 -6.22 -37.64 10.38
C GLU A 677 -7.27 -37.74 9.27
N PHE A 678 -8.18 -38.72 9.41
CA PHE A 678 -9.24 -39.02 8.47
C PHE A 678 -8.72 -39.31 7.06
N THR A 679 -7.72 -40.19 6.95
CA THR A 679 -7.05 -40.54 5.69
C THR A 679 -7.99 -41.01 4.58
N ASN A 680 -9.20 -41.48 4.89
CA ASN A 680 -10.22 -41.89 3.93
C ASN A 680 -11.15 -40.76 3.44
N ARG A 681 -10.99 -39.51 3.89
CA ARG A 681 -11.94 -38.41 3.58
C ARG A 681 -11.46 -37.42 2.53
N ALA A 682 -10.16 -37.26 2.31
CA ALA A 682 -9.61 -36.25 1.40
C ALA A 682 -8.67 -36.83 0.34
N THR A 683 -8.53 -36.11 -0.78
CA THR A 683 -7.51 -36.40 -1.79
C THR A 683 -6.23 -35.67 -1.40
N LEU A 684 -5.11 -36.39 -1.36
CA LEU A 684 -3.80 -35.84 -1.00
C LEU A 684 -2.82 -35.99 -2.17
N THR A 685 -2.26 -34.90 -2.65
CA THR A 685 -1.00 -34.91 -3.39
C THR A 685 0.11 -34.59 -2.41
N THR A 686 1.12 -35.46 -2.30
CA THR A 686 2.28 -35.22 -1.42
C THR A 686 3.55 -35.73 -2.10
N ASP A 687 4.52 -34.87 -2.33
CA ASP A 687 5.81 -35.21 -2.94
C ASP A 687 6.89 -34.13 -2.76
N TYR A 688 8.16 -34.48 -2.93
CA TYR A 688 9.30 -33.55 -2.78
C TYR A 688 9.33 -32.80 -1.44
N ASN A 689 8.80 -33.36 -0.36
CA ASN A 689 8.94 -32.77 0.98
C ASN A 689 10.26 -33.21 1.63
N LEU A 690 10.72 -32.48 2.64
CA LEU A 690 11.75 -32.93 3.57
C LEU A 690 11.12 -33.12 4.95
N PHE A 691 11.46 -34.24 5.58
CA PHE A 691 11.03 -34.59 6.93
C PHE A 691 12.24 -34.81 7.85
N TYR A 692 12.32 -34.15 8.99
CA TYR A 692 13.38 -34.41 9.97
C TYR A 692 12.86 -34.41 11.41
N PHE A 693 13.34 -35.35 12.21
CA PHE A 693 13.07 -35.39 13.64
C PHE A 693 14.35 -35.69 14.42
N SER A 694 14.51 -35.09 15.60
CA SER A 694 15.72 -35.26 16.42
C SER A 694 15.63 -36.38 17.46
N ASP A 695 14.45 -36.71 18.01
CA ASP A 695 14.32 -37.81 18.98
C ASP A 695 14.26 -39.19 18.30
N ALA A 696 15.29 -39.99 18.49
CA ALA A 696 15.40 -41.36 17.99
C ALA A 696 14.33 -42.33 18.53
N ASN A 697 13.70 -42.02 19.67
CA ASN A 697 12.67 -42.84 20.32
C ASN A 697 11.26 -42.34 20.03
N ASN A 698 11.01 -41.03 20.12
CA ASN A 698 9.64 -40.47 20.06
C ASN A 698 9.35 -39.60 18.83
N GLY A 699 10.35 -39.33 17.99
CA GLY A 699 10.15 -38.64 16.71
C GLY A 699 9.79 -39.59 15.56
N TYR A 700 8.98 -39.10 14.63
CA TYR A 700 8.47 -39.85 13.48
C TYR A 700 8.38 -38.97 12.22
N VAL A 701 8.61 -39.55 11.02
CA VAL A 701 8.30 -38.87 9.74
C VAL A 701 6.82 -38.50 9.67
N GLY A 702 5.93 -39.40 10.10
CA GLY A 702 4.51 -39.04 10.15
C GLY A 702 3.62 -40.03 10.88
N ARG A 703 2.31 -39.75 10.87
CA ARG A 703 1.27 -40.56 11.51
C ARG A 703 0.01 -40.55 10.66
N THR A 704 -0.64 -41.70 10.54
CA THR A 704 -1.87 -41.89 9.75
C THR A 704 -3.00 -42.42 10.61
N SER A 705 -4.18 -41.80 10.57
CA SER A 705 -5.39 -42.26 11.26
C SER A 705 -6.64 -42.16 10.38
N GLU A 706 -7.55 -43.13 10.47
CA GLU A 706 -8.89 -43.05 9.83
C GLU A 706 -9.92 -42.30 10.69
N THR A 707 -9.64 -42.13 11.99
CA THR A 707 -10.51 -41.45 12.97
C THR A 707 -9.80 -40.27 13.64
N GLU A 708 -10.56 -39.44 14.36
CA GLU A 708 -9.99 -38.42 15.24
C GLU A 708 -9.22 -39.04 16.40
N GLY A 709 -7.97 -38.60 16.61
CA GLY A 709 -7.19 -38.92 17.80
C GLY A 709 -6.83 -40.39 18.04
N ALA A 710 -5.93 -40.60 19.01
CA ALA A 710 -5.47 -41.84 19.65
C ALA A 710 -5.14 -43.08 18.78
N ASN A 711 -6.06 -43.59 17.96
CA ASN A 711 -5.96 -44.83 17.18
C ASN A 711 -5.18 -44.67 15.85
N GLY A 712 -4.22 -43.76 15.81
CA GLY A 712 -3.35 -43.54 14.66
C GLY A 712 -2.08 -44.38 14.70
N THR A 713 -1.56 -44.74 13.53
CA THR A 713 -0.30 -45.49 13.39
C THR A 713 0.85 -44.56 13.04
N ASN A 714 1.86 -44.51 13.90
CA ASN A 714 3.11 -43.78 13.68
C ASN A 714 4.00 -44.47 12.63
N ARG A 715 4.72 -43.66 11.84
CA ARG A 715 5.61 -44.06 10.75
C ARG A 715 6.98 -43.46 11.02
N ARG A 716 7.91 -44.27 11.55
CA ARG A 716 9.20 -43.76 12.05
C ARG A 716 10.07 -43.28 10.90
N THR A 717 10.30 -44.13 9.90
CA THR A 717 11.14 -43.83 8.75
C THR A 717 10.30 -43.32 7.58
N LEU A 718 10.98 -42.66 6.63
CA LEU A 718 10.38 -42.28 5.35
C LEU A 718 9.85 -43.52 4.59
N SER A 719 10.55 -44.66 4.69
CA SER A 719 10.10 -45.93 4.10
C SER A 719 8.78 -46.42 4.71
N ASP A 720 8.60 -46.30 6.04
CA ASP A 720 7.33 -46.65 6.71
C ASP A 720 6.18 -45.74 6.26
N TRP A 721 6.48 -44.45 6.06
CA TRP A 721 5.52 -43.44 5.60
C TRP A 721 5.10 -43.72 4.15
N GLN A 722 6.06 -43.78 3.23
CA GLN A 722 5.82 -44.12 1.82
C GLN A 722 5.06 -45.45 1.67
N SER A 723 5.44 -46.48 2.42
CA SER A 723 4.76 -47.79 2.41
C SER A 723 3.30 -47.70 2.85
N ALA A 724 2.98 -46.85 3.83
CA ALA A 724 1.60 -46.60 4.24
C ALA A 724 0.79 -45.91 3.13
N LEU A 725 1.39 -44.93 2.43
CA LEU A 725 0.76 -44.23 1.31
C LEU A 725 0.58 -45.11 0.07
N GLN A 726 1.40 -46.16 -0.13
CA GLN A 726 1.26 -47.04 -1.29
C GLN A 726 -0.11 -47.73 -1.36
N GLY A 727 -0.69 -48.13 -0.22
CA GLY A 727 -2.01 -48.76 -0.16
C GLY A 727 -3.20 -47.80 -0.36
N MET A 728 -2.97 -46.49 -0.41
CA MET A 728 -4.03 -45.48 -0.48
C MET A 728 -4.28 -45.04 -1.93
N SER A 729 -5.52 -45.21 -2.40
CA SER A 729 -5.93 -44.84 -3.78
C SER A 729 -6.25 -43.35 -3.95
N ASN A 730 -6.48 -42.65 -2.85
CA ASN A 730 -6.73 -41.20 -2.78
C ASN A 730 -5.44 -40.38 -2.59
N VAL A 731 -4.26 -40.99 -2.74
CA VAL A 731 -2.95 -40.33 -2.58
C VAL A 731 -2.13 -40.39 -3.87
N THR A 732 -1.67 -39.22 -4.32
CA THR A 732 -0.79 -39.03 -5.49
C THR A 732 0.58 -38.49 -5.04
N GLY A 733 1.64 -38.79 -5.80
CA GLY A 733 3.03 -38.48 -5.43
C GLY A 733 3.59 -39.46 -4.38
N LYS A 734 2.85 -39.67 -3.30
CA LYS A 734 3.14 -40.62 -2.21
C LYS A 734 4.53 -40.43 -1.57
N ASP A 735 5.01 -39.18 -1.55
CA ASP A 735 6.32 -38.78 -1.04
C ASP A 735 7.49 -39.55 -1.70
N ALA A 736 7.35 -39.94 -2.97
CA ALA A 736 8.32 -40.75 -3.70
C ALA A 736 9.69 -40.05 -3.91
N ASN A 737 9.69 -38.73 -4.07
CA ASN A 737 10.87 -37.86 -4.23
C ASN A 737 11.16 -37.03 -2.97
N SER A 738 10.43 -37.29 -1.89
CA SER A 738 10.68 -36.69 -0.59
C SER A 738 11.91 -37.32 0.07
N VAL A 739 12.50 -36.60 1.02
CA VAL A 739 13.72 -37.02 1.73
C VAL A 739 13.53 -36.95 3.23
N SER A 740 14.35 -37.69 3.99
CA SER A 740 14.42 -37.51 5.44
C SER A 740 15.87 -37.33 5.88
N LYS A 741 16.18 -36.10 6.28
CA LYS A 741 17.56 -35.60 6.44
C LYS A 741 17.57 -34.32 7.29
N ALA A 742 18.60 -34.13 8.11
CA ALA A 742 18.79 -32.89 8.85
C ALA A 742 19.00 -31.68 7.91
N VAL A 743 18.56 -30.50 8.35
CA VAL A 743 18.78 -29.21 7.67
C VAL A 743 19.51 -28.27 8.62
N THR A 744 20.39 -27.45 8.07
CA THR A 744 21.17 -26.45 8.79
C THR A 744 20.63 -25.07 8.42
N PHE A 745 20.23 -24.31 9.44
CA PHE A 745 19.76 -22.94 9.30
C PHE A 745 20.75 -21.97 9.91
N LYS A 746 20.62 -20.69 9.54
CA LYS A 746 21.49 -19.60 10.02
C LYS A 746 21.35 -19.36 11.53
N SER A 747 20.16 -19.54 12.11
CA SER A 747 19.94 -19.65 13.56
C SER A 747 18.62 -20.37 13.88
N SER A 748 18.28 -20.54 15.16
CA SER A 748 16.96 -21.05 15.60
C SER A 748 15.78 -20.11 15.31
N THR A 749 16.06 -18.82 15.11
CA THR A 749 15.07 -17.77 14.77
C THR A 749 15.24 -17.22 13.35
N ASP A 750 16.19 -17.74 12.59
CA ASP A 750 16.55 -17.32 11.24
C ASP A 750 16.67 -18.57 10.35
N LEU A 751 15.53 -18.96 9.77
CA LEU A 751 15.37 -20.24 9.04
C LEU A 751 15.83 -20.21 7.57
N HIS A 752 16.63 -19.20 7.18
CA HIS A 752 17.35 -19.30 5.90
C HIS A 752 18.37 -20.45 6.01
N LEU A 753 18.49 -21.19 4.92
CA LEU A 753 19.41 -22.31 4.77
C LEU A 753 20.85 -21.82 4.96
N TRP A 754 21.70 -22.69 5.50
CA TRP A 754 23.07 -22.32 5.85
C TRP A 754 24.03 -23.50 5.75
N ASP A 755 25.32 -23.19 5.56
CA ASP A 755 26.44 -24.13 5.63
C ASP A 755 26.19 -25.43 4.82
N LEU A 756 26.04 -26.59 5.49
CA LEU A 756 25.84 -27.89 4.84
C LEU A 756 24.55 -28.01 4.01
N SER A 757 23.60 -27.10 4.17
CA SER A 757 22.37 -27.04 3.36
C SER A 757 22.55 -26.26 2.05
N PHE A 758 23.62 -25.47 1.93
CA PHE A 758 23.97 -24.87 0.65
C PHE A 758 24.36 -25.96 -0.36
N TYR A 759 23.78 -25.88 -1.56
CA TYR A 759 23.99 -26.84 -2.65
C TYR A 759 23.62 -28.30 -2.32
N ASP A 760 22.88 -28.55 -1.22
CA ASP A 760 22.41 -29.90 -0.92
C ASP A 760 21.35 -30.35 -1.94
N LYS A 761 21.73 -31.28 -2.81
CA LYS A 761 20.84 -31.85 -3.84
C LYS A 761 19.59 -32.51 -3.25
N ASP A 762 19.64 -32.99 -2.01
CA ASP A 762 18.51 -33.63 -1.35
C ASP A 762 17.44 -32.58 -0.97
N LEU A 763 17.80 -31.30 -0.93
CA LEU A 763 16.90 -30.16 -0.78
C LEU A 763 16.30 -29.65 -2.10
N LEU A 764 16.57 -30.26 -3.27
CA LEU A 764 15.95 -29.82 -4.52
C LEU A 764 14.51 -30.35 -4.64
N GLY A 765 13.57 -29.45 -4.92
CA GLY A 765 12.16 -29.71 -5.20
C GLY A 765 11.82 -29.51 -6.67
N VAL A 766 10.54 -29.25 -6.96
CA VAL A 766 10.03 -29.00 -8.32
C VAL A 766 9.39 -27.63 -8.47
N PRO A 767 9.47 -26.94 -9.62
CA PRO A 767 8.81 -25.65 -9.83
C PRO A 767 7.30 -25.73 -9.59
N ILE A 768 6.77 -24.80 -8.78
CA ILE A 768 5.33 -24.66 -8.55
C ILE A 768 4.81 -23.49 -9.39
N SER A 769 3.85 -23.76 -10.28
CA SER A 769 3.28 -22.76 -11.17
C SER A 769 2.70 -21.57 -10.39
N GLY A 770 3.13 -20.35 -10.73
CA GLY A 770 2.72 -19.11 -10.05
C GLY A 770 3.55 -18.72 -8.82
N ILE A 771 4.41 -19.60 -8.30
CA ILE A 771 5.31 -19.31 -7.18
C ILE A 771 6.76 -19.24 -7.70
N THR A 772 7.13 -18.09 -8.25
CA THR A 772 8.47 -17.84 -8.82
C THR A 772 9.42 -17.14 -7.86
N LYS A 773 8.93 -16.67 -6.70
CA LYS A 773 9.70 -15.99 -5.67
C LYS A 773 9.79 -16.84 -4.41
N ASP A 774 10.81 -16.60 -3.60
CA ASP A 774 11.01 -17.20 -2.28
C ASP A 774 10.46 -16.30 -1.15
N ILE A 775 10.93 -16.48 0.09
CA ILE A 775 10.52 -15.67 1.24
C ILE A 775 11.04 -14.23 1.21
N ASP A 776 12.25 -13.99 0.67
CA ASP A 776 12.90 -12.68 0.63
C ASP A 776 12.64 -11.91 -0.70
N GLY A 777 12.02 -12.57 -1.68
CA GLY A 777 11.67 -12.00 -2.98
C GLY A 777 12.71 -12.26 -4.07
N GLU A 778 13.66 -13.16 -3.81
CA GLU A 778 14.63 -13.66 -4.78
C GLU A 778 13.96 -14.67 -5.74
N ASP A 779 14.49 -14.83 -6.95
CA ASP A 779 13.90 -15.74 -7.94
C ASP A 779 14.25 -17.20 -7.61
N ARG A 780 13.21 -18.04 -7.52
CA ARG A 780 13.36 -19.49 -7.37
C ARG A 780 13.92 -20.12 -8.64
N HIS A 781 14.77 -21.14 -8.48
CA HIS A 781 15.38 -21.78 -9.63
C HIS A 781 14.34 -22.44 -10.55
N SER A 782 14.33 -22.03 -11.81
CA SER A 782 13.23 -22.28 -12.77
C SER A 782 12.92 -23.75 -13.09
N THR A 783 13.83 -24.69 -12.77
CA THR A 783 13.65 -26.13 -13.02
C THR A 783 13.87 -27.02 -11.79
N ALA A 784 14.46 -26.48 -10.72
CA ALA A 784 14.87 -27.25 -9.54
C ALA A 784 15.03 -26.30 -8.33
N PRO A 785 13.93 -25.73 -7.80
CA PRO A 785 13.96 -24.81 -6.67
C PRO A 785 14.30 -25.56 -5.38
N TYR A 786 14.63 -24.83 -4.32
CA TYR A 786 14.80 -25.42 -2.99
C TYR A 786 13.46 -25.81 -2.34
N LYS A 787 13.47 -26.95 -1.65
CA LYS A 787 12.50 -27.34 -0.63
C LYS A 787 12.61 -26.35 0.54
N GLY A 788 11.47 -25.89 1.05
CA GLY A 788 11.38 -24.87 2.07
C GLY A 788 11.18 -23.47 1.48
N ALA A 789 11.05 -22.49 2.37
CA ALA A 789 10.66 -21.12 2.06
C ALA A 789 11.79 -20.23 1.53
N ASP A 790 13.02 -20.61 1.81
CA ASP A 790 14.24 -19.98 1.34
C ASP A 790 14.67 -20.56 -0.01
N GLU A 791 15.27 -19.75 -0.87
CA GLU A 791 15.99 -20.20 -2.05
C GLU A 791 17.46 -19.78 -1.93
N VAL A 792 18.36 -20.75 -1.75
CA VAL A 792 19.79 -20.48 -1.88
C VAL A 792 20.08 -20.25 -3.35
N VAL A 793 19.98 -19.00 -3.81
CA VAL A 793 20.29 -18.62 -5.20
C VAL A 793 21.66 -19.17 -5.55
N PRO A 794 21.75 -20.17 -6.45
CA PRO A 794 23.03 -20.68 -6.86
C PRO A 794 23.75 -19.53 -7.56
N ARG A 795 24.87 -19.08 -6.99
CA ARG A 795 25.82 -18.21 -7.68
C ARG A 795 27.04 -19.05 -8.08
N PRO A 796 26.94 -19.91 -9.11
CA PRO A 796 28.13 -20.53 -9.67
C PRO A 796 28.97 -19.41 -10.33
N VAL A 797 30.04 -19.02 -9.66
CA VAL A 797 31.15 -18.31 -10.29
C VAL A 797 32.27 -19.31 -10.50
N VAL A 798 32.35 -19.80 -11.73
CA VAL A 798 33.43 -20.62 -12.27
C VAL A 798 33.75 -20.00 -13.65
N SER A 799 34.70 -19.06 -13.73
CA SER A 799 35.05 -18.29 -14.96
C SER A 799 36.03 -19.04 -15.88
N ALA A 800 36.69 -18.44 -16.90
CA ALA A 800 37.55 -19.22 -17.83
C ALA A 800 38.76 -18.50 -18.46
N SER A 801 39.94 -19.15 -18.49
CA SER A 801 40.63 -19.62 -19.73
C SER A 801 42.14 -19.84 -19.54
N LYS A 802 42.76 -20.72 -20.36
CA LYS A 802 44.03 -20.38 -21.01
C LYS A 802 44.27 -21.13 -22.33
N VAL A 803 45.02 -20.49 -23.22
CA VAL A 803 45.53 -20.96 -24.50
C VAL A 803 46.84 -21.73 -24.30
N PHE A 804 47.07 -22.80 -25.08
CA PHE A 804 48.40 -23.41 -25.21
C PHE A 804 49.34 -22.50 -25.99
N ASP A 805 50.53 -22.25 -25.44
CA ASP A 805 51.66 -21.74 -26.22
C ASP A 805 52.75 -22.83 -26.27
N GLY A 806 53.02 -23.35 -27.48
CA GLY A 806 54.07 -24.33 -27.77
C GLY A 806 53.86 -25.79 -27.35
N GLY A 807 53.53 -26.68 -28.31
CA GLY A 807 53.81 -28.12 -28.19
C GLY A 807 52.78 -29.09 -28.79
N GLY A 808 52.99 -29.53 -30.03
CA GLY A 808 52.31 -30.71 -30.58
C GLY A 808 53.16 -31.98 -30.38
N VAL A 809 52.54 -33.10 -30.00
CA VAL A 809 53.23 -34.38 -29.78
C VAL A 809 53.25 -35.22 -31.06
N SER A 810 54.43 -35.69 -31.48
CA SER A 810 54.54 -36.69 -32.55
C SER A 810 54.22 -38.08 -31.99
N ILE A 811 53.25 -38.77 -32.60
CA ILE A 811 52.72 -40.05 -32.15
C ILE A 811 52.90 -41.11 -33.25
N SER A 812 53.28 -42.33 -32.87
CA SER A 812 53.52 -43.42 -33.83
C SER A 812 52.21 -44.15 -34.19
N PRO A 813 52.02 -44.61 -35.44
CA PRO A 813 50.86 -45.42 -35.82
C PRO A 813 50.71 -46.66 -34.94
N GLY A 814 49.49 -46.93 -34.49
CA GLY A 814 49.17 -48.05 -33.59
C GLY A 814 49.42 -47.79 -32.09
N ALA A 815 49.85 -46.60 -31.69
CA ALA A 815 49.93 -46.24 -30.27
C ALA A 815 48.53 -46.19 -29.62
N GLN A 816 48.44 -46.51 -28.32
CA GLN A 816 47.19 -46.55 -27.56
C GLN A 816 47.35 -45.81 -26.23
N ASN A 817 46.27 -45.20 -25.75
CA ASN A 817 46.21 -44.47 -24.47
C ASN A 817 47.35 -43.45 -24.26
N VAL A 818 47.85 -42.80 -25.31
CA VAL A 818 48.97 -41.85 -25.24
C VAL A 818 48.52 -40.62 -24.43
N PRO A 819 49.06 -40.36 -23.22
CA PRO A 819 48.62 -39.25 -22.39
C PRO A 819 48.98 -37.92 -23.08
N MET A 820 48.03 -37.00 -23.18
CA MET A 820 48.27 -35.67 -23.77
C MET A 820 48.26 -34.57 -22.71
N LEU A 821 47.23 -34.52 -21.87
CA LEU A 821 46.90 -33.36 -21.07
C LEU A 821 46.10 -33.74 -19.81
N GLY A 822 46.59 -33.34 -18.64
CA GLY A 822 45.78 -33.29 -17.42
C GLY A 822 44.98 -31.98 -17.34
N VAL A 823 43.71 -32.08 -16.98
CA VAL A 823 42.77 -30.96 -16.83
C VAL A 823 42.24 -30.98 -15.39
N ASN A 824 42.56 -29.95 -14.61
CA ASN A 824 42.12 -29.82 -13.23
C ASN A 824 40.85 -28.96 -13.14
N PHE A 825 39.74 -29.58 -12.75
CA PHE A 825 38.48 -28.90 -12.45
C PHE A 825 38.47 -28.46 -10.99
N ASN A 826 38.37 -27.15 -10.76
CA ASN A 826 38.28 -26.53 -9.45
C ASN A 826 36.95 -25.78 -9.33
N VAL A 827 36.22 -26.01 -8.24
CA VAL A 827 35.01 -25.26 -7.86
C VAL A 827 35.32 -24.36 -6.66
N SER A 828 34.90 -23.10 -6.75
CA SER A 828 35.15 -22.08 -5.72
C SER A 828 34.30 -22.31 -4.46
N THR A 829 33.05 -22.73 -4.64
CA THR A 829 32.12 -23.21 -3.60
C THR A 829 31.06 -24.11 -4.23
N GLY A 830 30.64 -25.18 -3.54
CA GLY A 830 29.52 -26.03 -3.95
C GLY A 830 29.84 -27.04 -5.05
N TRP A 831 28.79 -27.68 -5.58
CA TRP A 831 28.86 -28.71 -6.62
C TRP A 831 28.63 -28.13 -8.02
N ALA A 832 29.29 -28.70 -9.04
CA ALA A 832 29.06 -28.37 -10.44
C ALA A 832 28.81 -29.63 -11.29
N ASN A 833 27.91 -29.54 -12.28
CA ASN A 833 27.62 -30.62 -13.23
C ASN A 833 28.61 -30.56 -14.42
N MET A 834 29.09 -31.71 -14.86
CA MET A 834 30.03 -31.85 -15.98
C MET A 834 29.39 -32.59 -17.16
N ALA A 835 28.72 -31.85 -18.03
CA ALA A 835 28.18 -32.36 -19.30
C ALA A 835 28.70 -31.54 -20.49
N GLY A 836 28.85 -32.17 -21.66
CA GLY A 836 29.12 -31.47 -22.93
C GLY A 836 30.54 -30.93 -23.13
N LEU A 837 31.59 -31.59 -22.61
CA LEU A 837 32.97 -31.17 -22.88
C LEU A 837 33.31 -31.35 -24.37
N SER A 838 33.36 -30.25 -25.12
CA SER A 838 33.71 -30.26 -26.54
C SER A 838 35.22 -30.05 -26.74
N VAL A 839 35.85 -30.92 -27.51
CA VAL A 839 37.28 -30.83 -27.85
C VAL A 839 37.41 -30.65 -29.36
N GLN A 840 37.86 -29.47 -29.77
CA GLN A 840 38.10 -29.14 -31.17
C GLN A 840 39.56 -29.39 -31.54
N LYS A 841 39.78 -29.88 -32.75
CA LYS A 841 41.08 -29.99 -33.40
C LYS A 841 41.37 -28.68 -34.13
N PHE A 842 42.60 -28.18 -34.02
CA PHE A 842 42.98 -26.91 -34.65
C PHE A 842 43.39 -27.07 -36.10
N VAL A 843 43.16 -26.03 -36.92
CA VAL A 843 43.54 -25.95 -38.32
C VAL A 843 44.89 -25.23 -38.50
N ASN A 844 45.80 -25.88 -39.24
CA ASN A 844 46.95 -25.32 -39.96
C ASN A 844 47.94 -24.40 -39.20
N VAL A 845 48.94 -25.01 -38.56
CA VAL A 845 50.26 -24.36 -38.39
C VAL A 845 51.06 -24.57 -39.69
N SER A 846 51.47 -23.46 -40.31
CA SER A 846 52.05 -23.41 -41.66
C SER A 846 53.04 -24.55 -41.97
N GLY A 847 52.64 -25.47 -42.84
CA GLY A 847 53.52 -26.49 -43.43
C GLY A 847 53.41 -27.92 -42.87
N ARG A 848 52.37 -28.26 -42.07
CA ARG A 848 52.15 -29.63 -41.57
C ARG A 848 50.71 -30.12 -41.77
N THR A 849 50.51 -31.35 -42.23
CA THR A 849 49.19 -31.97 -42.47
C THR A 849 48.58 -32.55 -41.20
N LEU A 850 47.31 -32.24 -40.93
CA LEU A 850 46.59 -32.74 -39.75
C LEU A 850 46.06 -34.16 -39.96
N ALA A 851 45.98 -34.95 -38.88
CA ALA A 851 45.43 -36.30 -38.93
C ALA A 851 43.97 -36.33 -39.44
N GLY A 852 43.60 -37.33 -40.22
CA GLY A 852 42.27 -37.52 -40.78
C GLY A 852 41.24 -38.05 -39.79
N ASP A 853 39.95 -37.89 -40.11
CA ASP A 853 38.84 -38.48 -39.34
C ASP A 853 39.00 -40.01 -39.33
N GLY A 854 39.09 -40.60 -38.13
CA GLY A 854 39.32 -42.04 -37.92
C GLY A 854 40.78 -42.47 -37.86
N GLU A 855 41.77 -41.60 -38.11
CA GLU A 855 43.18 -41.92 -37.81
C GLU A 855 43.48 -41.87 -36.31
N VAL A 856 42.70 -41.09 -35.55
CA VAL A 856 42.92 -40.80 -34.13
C VAL A 856 41.59 -40.78 -33.37
N THR A 857 41.56 -41.37 -32.17
CA THR A 857 40.42 -41.35 -31.23
C THR A 857 40.84 -40.69 -29.93
N LEU A 858 40.02 -39.78 -29.41
CA LEU A 858 40.21 -39.13 -28.12
C LEU A 858 39.54 -39.95 -27.00
N LYS A 859 40.24 -40.09 -25.87
CA LYS A 859 39.77 -40.77 -24.65
C LYS A 859 39.92 -39.84 -23.44
N ALA A 860 39.06 -40.03 -22.44
CA ALA A 860 39.12 -39.33 -21.16
C ALA A 860 39.13 -40.32 -19.98
N TYR A 861 39.93 -40.00 -18.96
CA TYR A 861 40.11 -40.76 -17.73
C TYR A 861 40.09 -39.82 -16.52
N VAL A 862 39.68 -40.30 -15.34
CA VAL A 862 40.02 -39.65 -14.06
C VAL A 862 41.38 -40.17 -13.63
N ASP A 863 42.36 -39.27 -13.48
CA ASP A 863 43.72 -39.54 -13.02
C ASP A 863 43.70 -39.71 -11.49
N ASN A 864 43.34 -40.91 -11.04
CA ASN A 864 43.02 -41.18 -9.63
C ASN A 864 44.27 -41.24 -8.74
N ASN A 865 45.44 -41.43 -9.33
CA ASN A 865 46.73 -41.51 -8.63
C ASN A 865 47.68 -40.34 -8.96
N GLU A 866 47.17 -39.35 -9.71
CA GLU A 866 47.82 -38.07 -10.04
C GLU A 866 49.12 -38.17 -10.86
N ASN A 867 49.35 -39.29 -11.56
CA ASN A 867 50.64 -39.61 -12.16
C ASN A 867 50.82 -39.19 -13.64
N ASN A 868 49.82 -38.59 -14.28
CA ASN A 868 49.82 -38.20 -15.71
C ASN A 868 50.04 -39.36 -16.72
N GLN A 869 49.83 -40.61 -16.32
CA GLN A 869 49.79 -41.78 -17.19
C GLN A 869 48.36 -42.34 -17.22
N VAL A 870 48.05 -43.16 -18.23
CA VAL A 870 46.83 -43.97 -18.22
C VAL A 870 47.21 -45.35 -17.72
N ASP A 871 46.80 -45.71 -16.50
CA ASP A 871 47.05 -47.01 -15.88
C ASP A 871 45.78 -47.66 -15.29
N ALA A 872 45.97 -48.78 -14.58
CA ALA A 872 44.87 -49.60 -14.05
C ALA A 872 44.12 -48.97 -12.86
N ASN A 873 44.64 -47.89 -12.27
CA ASN A 873 43.98 -47.16 -11.19
C ASN A 873 43.00 -46.09 -11.71
N ASP A 874 43.09 -45.71 -12.99
CA ASP A 874 42.31 -44.62 -13.55
C ASP A 874 40.90 -45.03 -13.93
N THR A 875 39.95 -44.13 -13.74
CA THR A 875 38.56 -44.39 -14.14
C THR A 875 38.28 -43.85 -15.54
N TYR A 876 38.10 -44.75 -16.50
CA TYR A 876 37.69 -44.38 -17.86
C TYR A 876 36.33 -43.68 -17.88
N LEU A 877 36.25 -42.55 -18.59
CA LEU A 877 35.04 -41.70 -18.69
C LEU A 877 34.36 -41.77 -20.06
N GLY A 878 35.07 -42.22 -21.10
CA GLY A 878 34.54 -42.36 -22.46
C GLY A 878 35.55 -41.99 -23.55
N SER A 879 35.12 -42.15 -24.80
CA SER A 879 35.88 -41.82 -26.02
C SER A 879 35.01 -41.14 -27.07
N ALA A 880 35.64 -40.30 -27.90
CA ALA A 880 35.05 -39.73 -29.10
C ALA A 880 36.03 -39.81 -30.28
N SER A 881 35.54 -40.23 -31.45
CA SER A 881 36.24 -40.05 -32.72
C SER A 881 35.99 -38.64 -33.25
N PHE A 882 36.96 -38.06 -33.93
CA PHE A 882 36.79 -36.77 -34.59
C PHE A 882 35.94 -36.92 -35.86
N SER A 883 35.03 -35.98 -36.07
CA SER A 883 34.34 -35.75 -37.34
C SER A 883 34.54 -34.30 -37.75
N SER A 884 35.14 -34.04 -38.92
CA SER A 884 35.42 -32.71 -39.47
C SER A 884 35.98 -31.75 -38.40
N ASP A 885 37.15 -32.09 -37.87
CA ASP A 885 37.91 -31.31 -36.88
C ASP A 885 37.25 -31.09 -35.49
N VAL A 886 36.19 -31.81 -35.14
CA VAL A 886 35.58 -31.75 -33.79
C VAL A 886 35.33 -33.15 -33.23
N ALA A 887 35.68 -33.35 -31.95
CA ALA A 887 35.27 -34.51 -31.14
C ALA A 887 34.50 -34.02 -29.90
N THR A 888 33.23 -34.37 -29.81
CA THR A 888 32.41 -34.06 -28.62
C THR A 888 32.44 -35.24 -27.66
N LEU A 889 33.00 -35.04 -26.47
CA LEU A 889 32.98 -36.05 -25.41
C LEU A 889 31.70 -35.90 -24.58
N SER A 890 30.82 -36.90 -24.69
CA SER A 890 29.70 -37.09 -23.77
C SER A 890 30.11 -38.12 -22.71
N PHE A 891 30.32 -37.67 -21.47
CA PHE A 891 30.64 -38.57 -20.36
C PHE A 891 29.44 -39.46 -20.02
N SER A 892 29.67 -40.75 -19.81
CA SER A 892 28.59 -41.74 -19.63
C SER A 892 27.95 -41.76 -18.24
N THR A 893 28.52 -41.04 -17.27
CA THR A 893 28.07 -41.02 -15.86
C THR A 893 28.33 -39.66 -15.22
N GLU A 894 27.36 -39.18 -14.45
CA GLU A 894 27.46 -37.94 -13.68
C GLU A 894 28.62 -37.98 -12.67
N ARG A 895 29.34 -36.86 -12.55
CA ARG A 895 30.45 -36.69 -11.59
C ARG A 895 30.31 -35.35 -10.88
N MET A 896 30.53 -35.38 -9.57
CA MET A 896 30.37 -34.26 -8.65
C MET A 896 31.75 -33.86 -8.11
N VAL A 897 32.11 -32.58 -8.18
CA VAL A 897 33.38 -32.04 -7.66
C VAL A 897 33.12 -31.26 -6.37
N ASN A 898 33.99 -31.40 -5.37
CA ASN A 898 33.86 -30.75 -4.06
C ASN A 898 34.88 -29.61 -3.89
N ALA A 899 34.54 -28.60 -3.11
CA ALA A 899 35.48 -27.54 -2.74
C ALA A 899 36.67 -28.13 -1.97
N GLY A 900 37.89 -27.78 -2.40
CA GLY A 900 39.14 -28.24 -1.78
C GLY A 900 39.70 -29.58 -2.28
N VAL A 901 39.00 -30.30 -3.17
CA VAL A 901 39.54 -31.52 -3.84
C VAL A 901 39.39 -31.36 -5.35
N PRO A 902 40.47 -31.05 -6.10
CA PRO A 902 40.39 -30.89 -7.55
C PRO A 902 40.07 -32.22 -8.23
N LEU A 903 39.15 -32.21 -9.20
CA LEU A 903 38.93 -33.38 -10.06
C LEU A 903 39.88 -33.29 -11.26
N ARG A 904 40.78 -34.26 -11.38
CA ARG A 904 41.78 -34.32 -12.45
C ARG A 904 41.34 -35.28 -13.56
N ILE A 905 41.11 -34.74 -14.75
CA ILE A 905 40.78 -35.51 -15.95
C ILE A 905 42.01 -35.58 -16.86
N LEU A 906 42.47 -36.79 -17.17
CA LEU A 906 43.54 -37.03 -18.14
C LEU A 906 42.93 -37.33 -19.51
N LEU A 907 43.28 -36.51 -20.50
CA LEU A 907 42.97 -36.74 -21.91
C LEU A 907 44.11 -37.52 -22.57
N ALA A 908 43.74 -38.57 -23.32
CA ALA A 908 44.68 -39.45 -24.01
C ALA A 908 44.21 -39.76 -25.44
N LEU A 909 45.14 -40.16 -26.32
CA LEU A 909 44.84 -40.56 -27.70
C LEU A 909 45.12 -42.03 -27.97
N ASP A 910 44.27 -42.64 -28.78
CA ASP A 910 44.61 -43.79 -29.59
C ASP A 910 44.92 -43.35 -31.02
N VAL A 911 45.92 -43.99 -31.64
CA VAL A 911 46.32 -43.79 -33.04
C VAL A 911 46.07 -45.08 -33.80
N SER A 912 45.35 -45.00 -34.92
CA SER A 912 45.17 -46.15 -35.82
C SER A 912 46.52 -46.67 -36.29
N SER A 913 46.64 -47.98 -36.48
CA SER A 913 47.79 -48.59 -37.16
C SER A 913 47.90 -48.21 -38.63
N SER A 914 46.85 -47.60 -39.21
CA SER A 914 46.79 -47.09 -40.58
C SER A 914 47.05 -45.59 -40.72
N ALA A 915 47.34 -44.87 -39.62
CA ALA A 915 47.54 -43.41 -39.65
C ALA A 915 48.86 -43.03 -40.34
N ASP A 916 48.87 -41.92 -41.09
CA ASP A 916 50.11 -41.39 -41.67
C ASP A 916 51.05 -40.84 -40.57
N PRO A 917 52.30 -41.35 -40.43
CA PRO A 917 53.23 -40.92 -39.39
C PRO A 917 53.77 -39.48 -39.56
N SER A 918 53.48 -38.81 -40.68
CA SER A 918 53.78 -37.39 -40.89
C SER A 918 52.67 -36.44 -40.38
N HIS A 919 51.51 -36.99 -40.01
CA HIS A 919 50.41 -36.20 -39.47
C HIS A 919 50.63 -35.80 -38.01
N TRP A 920 50.04 -34.66 -37.62
CA TRP A 920 50.07 -34.14 -36.25
C TRP A 920 48.67 -33.96 -35.67
N VAL A 921 48.59 -33.95 -34.34
CA VAL A 921 47.37 -33.68 -33.57
C VAL A 921 47.64 -32.54 -32.60
N ALA A 922 46.73 -31.57 -32.55
CA ALA A 922 46.67 -30.52 -31.53
C ALA A 922 45.22 -30.32 -31.11
N LEU A 923 45.01 -30.16 -29.80
CA LEU A 923 43.69 -30.11 -29.18
C LEU A 923 43.43 -28.71 -28.60
N LYS A 924 42.20 -28.23 -28.79
CA LYS A 924 41.62 -27.10 -28.07
C LYS A 924 40.46 -27.62 -27.23
N ILE A 925 40.53 -27.41 -25.92
CA ILE A 925 39.35 -27.58 -25.07
C ILE A 925 38.48 -26.33 -25.23
N ASN A 926 37.24 -26.52 -25.69
CA ASN A 926 36.20 -25.51 -25.56
C ASN A 926 35.28 -25.95 -24.42
N ALA A 927 35.54 -25.36 -23.25
CA ALA A 927 34.58 -25.35 -22.16
C ALA A 927 33.40 -24.41 -22.51
N PRO A 928 32.22 -24.59 -21.88
CA PRO A 928 31.17 -23.56 -21.81
C PRO A 928 31.70 -22.24 -21.21
N GLU A 929 30.89 -21.18 -21.24
CA GLU A 929 31.27 -19.88 -20.64
C GLU A 929 31.53 -19.94 -19.11
N ASP A 930 31.19 -21.07 -18.48
CA ASP A 930 31.02 -21.25 -17.03
C ASP A 930 32.02 -22.27 -16.39
N VAL A 931 33.24 -22.46 -16.94
CA VAL A 931 34.21 -23.50 -16.49
C VAL A 931 35.67 -23.02 -16.47
N VAL A 932 36.39 -23.13 -15.32
CA VAL A 932 37.79 -22.63 -15.16
C VAL A 932 38.83 -23.68 -15.54
N VAL A 933 39.72 -23.33 -16.46
CA VAL A 933 40.97 -24.05 -16.72
C VAL A 933 42.13 -23.36 -16.01
N ASN A 934 42.41 -23.76 -14.76
CA ASN A 934 43.61 -23.38 -14.03
C ASN A 934 44.66 -24.48 -14.16
N SER A 935 45.78 -24.20 -14.82
CA SER A 935 46.84 -25.17 -15.10
C SER A 935 47.76 -25.42 -13.90
N VAL A 936 48.07 -26.68 -13.60
CA VAL A 936 49.45 -27.15 -13.42
C VAL A 936 49.57 -28.59 -13.92
N ALA A 937 50.40 -28.81 -14.94
CA ALA A 937 51.11 -30.07 -15.19
C ALA A 937 52.14 -29.82 -16.30
N GLU A 938 53.40 -29.60 -15.94
CA GLU A 938 54.49 -29.79 -16.89
C GLU A 938 54.51 -31.26 -17.31
N LYS A 939 54.66 -31.53 -18.61
CA LYS A 939 54.92 -32.90 -19.06
C LYS A 939 56.41 -33.19 -18.96
N SER A 940 56.74 -34.34 -18.38
CA SER A 940 58.13 -34.79 -18.23
C SER A 940 58.79 -35.05 -19.58
N SER A 941 59.85 -34.29 -19.88
CA SER A 941 60.97 -34.72 -20.73
C SER A 941 62.16 -33.77 -20.63
N ASP A 942 63.24 -34.25 -20.02
CA ASP A 942 64.65 -33.88 -20.18
C ASP A 942 65.12 -32.40 -20.23
N ASN A 943 65.95 -32.07 -19.24
CA ASN A 943 66.91 -30.96 -19.16
C ASN A 943 67.25 -30.21 -20.47
N TYR A 944 66.81 -28.94 -20.57
CA TYR A 944 67.62 -27.86 -21.15
C TYR A 944 67.31 -26.52 -20.42
N PRO A 945 68.32 -25.79 -19.91
CA PRO A 945 68.08 -24.66 -19.01
C PRO A 945 67.85 -23.35 -19.77
N ILE A 946 66.71 -22.68 -19.50
CA ILE A 946 66.50 -21.27 -19.84
C ILE A 946 66.06 -20.53 -18.56
N LYS A 947 66.50 -19.26 -18.43
CA LYS A 947 66.66 -18.55 -17.16
C LYS A 947 65.33 -18.08 -16.54
N ASN A 948 65.37 -17.94 -15.21
CA ASN A 948 64.50 -17.01 -14.48
C ASN A 948 64.53 -15.63 -15.13
N ASP A 949 63.36 -15.09 -15.43
CA ASP A 949 63.11 -13.65 -15.46
C ASP A 949 61.72 -13.37 -14.86
N ASN A 950 61.74 -12.77 -13.66
CA ASN A 950 60.69 -11.94 -13.06
C ASN A 950 59.33 -12.60 -12.74
N ASP A 951 59.22 -13.09 -11.50
CA ASP A 951 57.94 -13.24 -10.79
C ASP A 951 57.30 -11.86 -10.57
N VAL A 952 56.24 -11.55 -11.32
CA VAL A 952 55.55 -10.24 -11.27
C VAL A 952 54.38 -10.25 -10.30
N SER A 953 54.67 -10.53 -9.02
CA SER A 953 53.70 -10.39 -7.93
C SER A 953 53.04 -9.01 -7.97
N LEU A 954 51.71 -8.98 -7.98
CA LEU A 954 50.94 -7.74 -8.13
C LEU A 954 51.22 -6.78 -6.96
N PRO A 955 51.32 -5.45 -7.18
CA PRO A 955 51.41 -4.47 -6.08
C PRO A 955 50.17 -4.51 -5.15
N VAL A 956 49.05 -5.02 -5.66
CA VAL A 956 47.84 -5.33 -4.91
C VAL A 956 47.12 -6.50 -5.58
N GLN A 957 46.70 -7.50 -4.80
CA GLN A 957 45.85 -8.57 -5.32
C GLN A 957 44.39 -8.13 -5.21
N VAL A 958 43.70 -7.93 -6.33
CA VAL A 958 42.29 -7.54 -6.34
C VAL A 958 41.42 -8.79 -6.46
N VAL A 959 40.52 -9.02 -5.50
CA VAL A 959 39.57 -10.14 -5.50
C VAL A 959 38.38 -9.84 -6.39
N ASN A 960 37.91 -8.59 -6.36
CA ASN A 960 36.69 -8.20 -7.05
C ASN A 960 36.78 -6.72 -7.46
N VAL A 961 36.42 -6.45 -8.71
CA VAL A 961 35.92 -5.13 -9.11
C VAL A 961 34.49 -5.32 -9.57
N SER A 962 33.57 -4.60 -8.92
CA SER A 962 32.17 -4.54 -9.32
C SER A 962 31.77 -3.11 -9.61
N ALA A 963 30.80 -2.94 -10.51
CA ALA A 963 30.23 -1.66 -10.87
C ALA A 963 28.70 -1.77 -10.85
N GLU A 964 28.05 -0.92 -10.06
CA GLU A 964 26.61 -0.87 -9.88
C GLU A 964 26.07 0.39 -10.58
N VAL A 965 25.03 0.24 -11.42
CA VAL A 965 24.37 1.36 -12.08
C VAL A 965 23.12 1.73 -11.29
N VAL A 966 23.07 2.96 -10.77
CA VAL A 966 21.89 3.50 -10.08
C VAL A 966 21.42 4.74 -10.83
N GLY A 967 20.45 4.56 -11.72
CA GLY A 967 20.05 5.60 -12.67
C GLY A 967 21.19 5.96 -13.63
N ASN A 968 21.66 7.21 -13.61
CA ASN A 968 22.80 7.68 -14.40
C ASN A 968 24.10 7.86 -13.59
N VAL A 969 24.20 7.17 -12.46
CA VAL A 969 25.40 7.14 -11.60
C VAL A 969 25.98 5.74 -11.63
N VAL A 970 27.30 5.64 -11.77
CA VAL A 970 28.02 4.36 -11.69
C VAL A 970 28.83 4.34 -10.40
N LYS A 971 28.58 3.32 -9.58
CA LYS A 971 29.22 3.09 -8.30
C LYS A 971 30.17 1.91 -8.43
N LEU A 972 31.47 2.21 -8.48
CA LEU A 972 32.56 1.23 -8.51
C LEU A 972 32.94 0.82 -7.09
N ARG A 973 33.03 -0.49 -6.84
CA ARG A 973 33.60 -1.07 -5.62
C ARG A 973 34.77 -1.97 -6.01
N ILE A 974 35.93 -1.74 -5.40
CA ILE A 974 37.15 -2.55 -5.60
C ILE A 974 37.48 -3.19 -4.26
N LYS A 975 37.60 -4.52 -4.22
CA LYS A 975 38.00 -5.27 -3.02
C LYS A 975 39.35 -5.94 -3.23
N THR A 976 40.29 -5.66 -2.35
CA THR A 976 41.63 -6.26 -2.36
C THR A 976 41.68 -7.49 -1.45
N GLN A 977 42.65 -8.38 -1.69
CA GLN A 977 42.94 -9.56 -0.84
C GLN A 977 44.13 -9.27 0.07
N VAL A 978 45.16 -8.64 -0.51
CA VAL A 978 46.44 -8.28 0.09
C VAL A 978 46.92 -7.00 -0.60
N GLU A 979 47.47 -6.07 0.18
CA GLU A 979 48.08 -4.81 -0.28
C GLU A 979 49.55 -4.81 0.14
N ARG A 980 50.47 -4.45 -0.77
CA ARG A 980 51.89 -4.28 -0.43
C ARG A 980 52.15 -2.91 0.20
N GLU A 981 53.25 -2.81 0.96
CA GLU A 981 53.69 -1.59 1.65
C GLU A 981 53.94 -0.38 0.72
N ASP A 982 54.22 -0.63 -0.55
CA ASP A 982 54.45 0.39 -1.56
C ASP A 982 53.18 0.80 -2.34
N PHE A 983 52.02 0.20 -2.05
CA PHE A 983 50.74 0.53 -2.68
C PHE A 983 50.22 1.91 -2.23
N LEU A 984 49.80 2.75 -3.19
CA LEU A 984 49.35 4.13 -2.95
C LEU A 984 47.84 4.31 -3.16
N GLY A 985 47.21 3.47 -3.99
CA GLY A 985 45.78 3.52 -4.28
C GLY A 985 45.46 3.26 -5.75
N PHE A 986 44.25 3.63 -6.18
CA PHE A 986 43.77 3.38 -7.55
C PHE A 986 43.57 4.66 -8.36
N ASN A 987 43.78 4.53 -9.67
CA ASN A 987 43.33 5.45 -10.71
C ASN A 987 42.16 4.80 -11.48
N ILE A 988 41.10 5.56 -11.73
CA ILE A 988 39.89 5.14 -12.42
C ILE A 988 39.72 5.96 -13.68
N TYR A 989 39.62 5.30 -14.83
CA TYR A 989 39.39 5.93 -16.12
C TYR A 989 38.09 5.41 -16.76
N ARG A 990 37.38 6.26 -17.50
CA ARG A 990 36.14 5.95 -18.21
C ARG A 990 36.33 6.10 -19.72
N GLY A 991 35.87 5.13 -20.50
CA GLY A 991 35.84 5.14 -21.97
C GLY A 991 34.51 4.62 -22.53
N ARG A 992 34.35 4.62 -23.87
CA ARG A 992 33.15 4.14 -24.58
C ARG A 992 33.35 2.80 -25.30
N GLY A 993 34.50 2.17 -25.12
CA GLY A 993 34.89 0.91 -25.79
C GLY A 993 35.89 1.14 -26.93
N ASP A 994 36.19 2.41 -27.21
CA ASP A 994 37.39 2.88 -27.89
C ASP A 994 38.57 2.97 -26.91
N GLU A 995 39.80 3.09 -27.44
CA GLU A 995 41.03 3.22 -26.62
C GLU A 995 41.13 4.56 -25.88
N ASN A 996 40.20 5.49 -26.10
CA ASN A 996 40.18 6.83 -25.49
C ASN A 996 39.55 6.81 -24.09
N TYR A 997 40.33 6.46 -23.08
CA TYR A 997 39.92 6.54 -21.68
C TYR A 997 40.27 7.90 -21.06
N ILE A 998 39.32 8.53 -20.36
CA ILE A 998 39.53 9.76 -19.58
C ILE A 998 39.62 9.44 -18.09
N LEU A 999 40.58 10.04 -17.37
CA LEU A 999 40.69 9.88 -15.91
C LEU A 999 39.47 10.53 -15.23
N VAL A 1000 38.72 9.76 -14.43
CA VAL A 1000 37.52 10.22 -13.71
C VAL A 1000 37.70 10.23 -12.19
N GLY A 1001 38.65 9.46 -11.65
CA GLY A 1001 39.01 9.48 -10.23
C GLY A 1001 40.45 9.01 -10.01
N SER A 1002 41.11 9.49 -8.96
CA SER A 1002 42.49 9.14 -8.65
C SER A 1002 42.75 9.18 -7.15
N TYR A 1003 43.57 8.27 -6.62
CA TYR A 1003 44.06 8.33 -5.24
C TYR A 1003 44.66 9.70 -4.85
N GLN A 1004 45.18 10.48 -5.80
CA GLN A 1004 45.68 11.83 -5.51
C GLN A 1004 44.55 12.82 -5.20
N SER A 1005 43.46 12.82 -5.97
CA SER A 1005 42.30 13.71 -5.82
C SER A 1005 41.24 13.19 -4.85
N ASP A 1006 41.04 11.88 -4.80
CA ASP A 1006 39.88 11.23 -4.19
C ASP A 1006 40.32 10.39 -2.99
N ALA A 1007 39.98 10.86 -1.79
CA ALA A 1007 40.40 10.20 -0.54
C ALA A 1007 39.88 8.76 -0.40
N SER A 1008 38.77 8.40 -1.05
CA SER A 1008 38.21 7.04 -1.02
C SER A 1008 38.98 6.02 -1.88
N LEU A 1009 39.90 6.50 -2.73
CA LEU A 1009 40.76 5.68 -3.60
C LEU A 1009 42.22 5.58 -3.10
N ARG A 1010 42.55 6.22 -1.97
CA ARG A 1010 43.87 6.14 -1.33
C ARG A 1010 44.03 4.84 -0.54
N ALA A 1011 45.20 4.21 -0.65
CA ALA A 1011 45.54 2.99 0.08
C ALA A 1011 45.23 3.12 1.58
N LYS A 1012 44.57 2.11 2.14
CA LYS A 1012 44.01 2.16 3.51
C LYS A 1012 44.95 1.62 4.59
N GLY A 1013 46.10 1.07 4.20
CA GLY A 1013 47.22 0.70 5.07
C GLY A 1013 47.49 -0.80 5.10
N ASN A 1014 48.69 -1.18 5.56
CA ASN A 1014 49.13 -2.57 5.60
C ASN A 1014 48.38 -3.40 6.64
N GLY A 1015 47.41 -4.19 6.19
CA GLY A 1015 46.80 -5.29 6.93
C GLY A 1015 47.14 -6.64 6.30
N ALA A 1016 47.09 -7.72 7.10
CA ALA A 1016 47.16 -9.10 6.59
C ALA A 1016 45.89 -9.54 5.81
N PHE A 1017 44.93 -8.62 5.66
CA PHE A 1017 43.66 -8.79 4.96
C PHE A 1017 43.39 -7.51 4.17
N GLY A 1018 42.89 -7.64 2.94
CA GLY A 1018 42.65 -6.52 2.05
C GLY A 1018 41.44 -5.64 2.41
N SER A 1019 41.35 -4.50 1.74
CA SER A 1019 40.38 -3.43 1.97
C SER A 1019 39.36 -3.27 0.85
N ASP A 1020 38.20 -2.71 1.20
CA ASP A 1020 37.17 -2.28 0.25
C ASP A 1020 37.35 -0.78 -0.10
N TYR A 1021 37.36 -0.46 -1.39
CA TYR A 1021 37.43 0.90 -1.94
C TYR A 1021 36.15 1.21 -2.71
N GLU A 1022 35.74 2.47 -2.69
CA GLU A 1022 34.52 2.90 -3.34
C GLU A 1022 34.76 4.21 -4.10
N PHE A 1023 34.31 4.25 -5.36
CA PHE A 1023 34.31 5.44 -6.19
C PHE A 1023 32.96 5.58 -6.89
N VAL A 1024 32.43 6.80 -6.91
CA VAL A 1024 31.11 7.08 -7.48
C VAL A 1024 31.28 8.06 -8.62
N ASP A 1025 31.20 7.55 -9.84
CA ASP A 1025 31.18 8.37 -11.05
C ASP A 1025 29.78 8.95 -11.24
N LYS A 1026 29.69 10.26 -11.08
CA LYS A 1026 28.43 11.00 -11.06
C LYS A 1026 28.21 11.70 -12.40
N GLU A 1027 26.95 11.79 -12.78
CA GLU A 1027 26.46 12.67 -13.86
C GLU A 1027 26.80 12.22 -15.30
N LEU A 1028 26.65 10.92 -15.59
CA LEU A 1028 26.67 10.40 -16.95
C LEU A 1028 25.46 10.95 -17.74
N THR A 1029 25.70 11.46 -18.95
CA THR A 1029 24.67 12.18 -19.72
C THR A 1029 24.02 11.39 -20.84
N GLU A 1030 24.67 10.32 -21.32
CA GLU A 1030 24.20 9.56 -22.49
C GLU A 1030 24.16 8.07 -22.14
N SER A 1031 22.99 7.47 -22.33
CA SER A 1031 22.76 6.04 -22.15
C SER A 1031 23.58 5.21 -23.14
N GLY A 1032 23.90 3.98 -22.75
CA GLY A 1032 24.77 3.08 -23.50
C GLY A 1032 25.83 2.43 -22.62
N ARG A 1033 26.75 1.70 -23.26
CA ARG A 1033 27.84 1.04 -22.55
C ARG A 1033 28.91 2.05 -22.14
N TYR A 1034 29.42 1.90 -20.93
CA TYR A 1034 30.59 2.59 -20.41
C TYR A 1034 31.59 1.55 -19.93
N TYR A 1035 32.88 1.85 -20.11
CA TYR A 1035 33.99 0.98 -19.75
C TYR A 1035 34.86 1.69 -18.73
N TYR A 1036 35.05 1.07 -17.57
CA TYR A 1036 35.84 1.61 -16.47
C TYR A 1036 37.15 0.85 -16.34
N LYS A 1037 38.23 1.45 -16.83
CA LYS A 1037 39.59 0.94 -16.69
C LYS A 1037 40.15 1.33 -15.33
N ILE A 1038 40.77 0.38 -14.63
CA ILE A 1038 41.31 0.59 -13.28
C ILE A 1038 42.79 0.28 -13.28
N GLU A 1039 43.58 1.23 -12.79
CA GLU A 1039 45.03 1.13 -12.63
C GLU A 1039 45.35 1.15 -11.13
N ALA A 1040 46.01 0.11 -10.63
CA ALA A 1040 46.64 0.12 -9.32
C ALA A 1040 47.96 0.89 -9.39
N VAL A 1041 48.18 1.78 -8.42
CA VAL A 1041 49.38 2.61 -8.35
C VAL A 1041 50.16 2.26 -7.09
N ALA A 1042 51.41 1.85 -7.26
CA ALA A 1042 52.41 1.75 -6.21
C ALA A 1042 53.47 2.86 -6.39
N ARG A 1043 54.48 2.89 -5.51
CA ARG A 1043 55.54 3.90 -5.54
C ARG A 1043 56.30 3.95 -6.87
N ASP A 1044 56.67 2.77 -7.38
CA ASP A 1044 57.53 2.62 -8.56
C ASP A 1044 56.87 1.83 -9.71
N GLU A 1045 55.61 1.37 -9.54
CA GLU A 1045 54.84 0.59 -10.53
C GLU A 1045 53.42 1.14 -10.72
N ARG A 1046 52.93 1.07 -11.95
CA ARG A 1046 51.50 1.24 -12.31
C ARG A 1046 51.05 0.01 -13.06
N LYS A 1047 49.90 -0.56 -12.69
CA LYS A 1047 49.42 -1.81 -13.28
C LYS A 1047 47.92 -1.80 -13.50
N ASP A 1048 47.52 -2.13 -14.72
CA ASP A 1048 46.13 -2.29 -15.10
C ASP A 1048 45.55 -3.54 -14.41
N ILE A 1049 44.47 -3.33 -13.65
CA ILE A 1049 43.72 -4.36 -12.94
C ILE A 1049 42.63 -4.97 -13.82
N GLY A 1050 42.14 -4.21 -14.80
CA GLY A 1050 41.14 -4.65 -15.76
C GLY A 1050 40.20 -3.53 -16.19
N VAL A 1051 39.18 -3.91 -16.96
CA VAL A 1051 38.11 -3.02 -17.42
C VAL A 1051 36.77 -3.61 -17.03
N VAL A 1052 35.95 -2.85 -16.29
CA VAL A 1052 34.57 -3.24 -15.99
C VAL A 1052 33.60 -2.51 -16.90
N GLN A 1053 32.76 -3.26 -17.59
CA GLN A 1053 31.70 -2.73 -18.44
C GLN A 1053 30.41 -2.57 -17.65
N VAL A 1054 29.72 -1.44 -17.83
CA VAL A 1054 28.35 -1.23 -17.37
C VAL A 1054 27.45 -0.73 -18.50
N LEU A 1055 26.16 -1.02 -18.42
CA LEU A 1055 25.14 -0.48 -19.31
C LEU A 1055 24.28 0.53 -18.53
N VAL A 1056 24.35 1.80 -18.91
CA VAL A 1056 23.40 2.81 -18.44
C VAL A 1056 22.19 2.77 -19.37
N GLU A 1057 21.04 2.31 -18.88
CA GLU A 1057 19.80 2.26 -19.69
C GLU A 1057 19.37 3.65 -20.16
N SER A 1058 18.66 3.71 -21.29
CA SER A 1058 17.95 4.92 -21.71
C SER A 1058 16.79 5.22 -20.74
N PRO A 1059 16.48 6.49 -20.44
CA PRO A 1059 15.31 6.84 -19.64
C PRO A 1059 14.03 6.23 -20.24
N LYS A 1060 13.09 5.80 -19.38
CA LYS A 1060 11.83 5.17 -19.83
C LYS A 1060 10.68 6.17 -19.99
N ARG A 1061 10.87 7.43 -19.61
CA ARG A 1061 9.89 8.52 -19.70
C ARG A 1061 10.57 9.89 -19.82
N TYR A 1062 9.81 10.89 -20.24
CA TYR A 1062 10.23 12.29 -20.11
C TYR A 1062 10.12 12.74 -18.65
N VAL A 1063 11.12 13.47 -18.14
CA VAL A 1063 11.10 14.07 -16.80
C VAL A 1063 11.79 15.43 -16.83
N LEU A 1064 11.22 16.45 -16.21
CA LEU A 1064 11.94 17.69 -15.87
C LEU A 1064 12.15 17.73 -14.35
N TYR A 1065 13.40 17.69 -13.92
CA TYR A 1065 13.75 17.73 -12.50
C TYR A 1065 13.76 19.15 -11.94
N GLN A 1066 13.52 19.23 -10.63
CA GLN A 1066 13.82 20.41 -9.86
C GLN A 1066 15.32 20.77 -9.99
N ASN A 1067 15.61 22.02 -10.32
CA ASN A 1067 16.97 22.54 -10.39
C ASN A 1067 17.68 22.42 -9.04
N TYR A 1068 18.99 22.17 -9.05
CA TYR A 1068 19.79 22.05 -7.85
C TYR A 1068 21.11 22.85 -7.96
N PRO A 1069 21.51 23.62 -6.93
CA PRO A 1069 20.73 23.93 -5.71
C PRO A 1069 19.46 24.75 -6.02
N ASN A 1070 18.49 24.76 -5.10
CA ASN A 1070 17.33 25.64 -5.12
C ASN A 1070 16.86 25.92 -3.66
N PRO A 1071 16.91 27.17 -3.15
CA PRO A 1071 17.39 28.38 -3.81
C PRO A 1071 18.85 28.29 -4.27
N PHE A 1072 19.24 29.14 -5.22
CA PHE A 1072 20.58 29.12 -5.82
C PHE A 1072 21.27 30.48 -5.79
N ASN A 1073 22.61 30.48 -5.78
CA ASN A 1073 23.45 31.68 -5.81
C ASN A 1073 24.79 31.42 -6.53
N PRO A 1074 25.12 32.17 -7.59
CA PRO A 1074 24.24 32.60 -8.67
C PRO A 1074 24.06 31.50 -9.75
N TYR A 1075 24.54 30.28 -9.49
CA TYR A 1075 24.50 29.15 -10.43
C TYR A 1075 23.59 28.03 -9.94
N THR A 1076 22.84 27.41 -10.87
CA THR A 1076 22.08 26.17 -10.63
C THR A 1076 22.14 25.27 -11.86
N THR A 1077 21.75 24.01 -11.72
CA THR A 1077 21.65 23.05 -12.83
C THR A 1077 20.25 22.48 -12.91
N ILE A 1078 19.60 22.64 -14.06
CA ILE A 1078 18.36 21.95 -14.41
C ILE A 1078 18.74 20.59 -15.01
N LYS A 1079 18.10 19.51 -14.57
CA LYS A 1079 18.26 18.16 -15.13
C LYS A 1079 16.96 17.71 -15.80
N PHE A 1080 17.04 16.95 -16.89
CA PHE A 1080 15.87 16.36 -17.54
C PHE A 1080 16.20 15.07 -18.29
N GLU A 1081 15.17 14.25 -18.52
CA GLU A 1081 15.27 12.95 -19.19
C GLU A 1081 14.51 12.96 -20.51
N LEU A 1082 15.12 12.33 -21.53
CA LEU A 1082 14.50 12.09 -22.83
C LEU A 1082 14.52 10.58 -23.12
N PRO A 1083 13.37 9.90 -23.28
CA PRO A 1083 13.32 8.48 -23.59
C PRO A 1083 13.61 8.18 -25.08
N VAL A 1084 13.42 9.18 -25.95
CA VAL A 1084 13.73 9.14 -27.38
C VAL A 1084 14.38 10.45 -27.79
N ALA A 1085 15.16 10.44 -28.88
CA ALA A 1085 15.73 11.66 -29.44
C ALA A 1085 14.61 12.67 -29.78
N SER A 1086 14.81 13.93 -29.40
CA SER A 1086 13.75 14.95 -29.39
C SER A 1086 14.28 16.35 -29.67
N SER A 1087 13.50 17.14 -30.42
CA SER A 1087 13.62 18.61 -30.44
C SER A 1087 13.30 19.15 -29.05
N VAL A 1088 14.32 19.66 -28.36
CA VAL A 1088 14.21 20.23 -27.03
C VAL A 1088 14.27 21.76 -27.06
N LYS A 1089 13.36 22.38 -26.32
CA LYS A 1089 13.39 23.80 -25.98
C LYS A 1089 13.25 23.95 -24.47
N LEU A 1090 14.27 24.48 -23.80
CA LEU A 1090 14.25 24.84 -22.38
C LEU A 1090 14.22 26.36 -22.28
N GLU A 1091 13.12 26.92 -21.80
CA GLU A 1091 12.83 28.36 -21.78
C GLU A 1091 12.79 28.88 -20.33
N LEU A 1092 13.27 30.09 -20.07
CA LEU A 1092 13.28 30.73 -18.74
C LEU A 1092 12.36 31.97 -18.70
N TYR A 1093 11.58 32.12 -17.63
CA TYR A 1093 10.56 33.15 -17.41
C TYR A 1093 10.69 33.81 -16.03
N ASN A 1094 10.25 35.07 -15.90
CA ASN A 1094 10.10 35.77 -14.62
C ASN A 1094 8.75 35.44 -13.94
N SER A 1095 8.50 36.04 -12.77
CA SER A 1095 7.24 35.93 -12.02
C SER A 1095 6.01 36.38 -12.80
N ASP A 1096 6.19 37.29 -13.76
CA ASP A 1096 5.10 37.96 -14.50
C ASP A 1096 4.77 37.21 -15.81
N GLY A 1097 5.34 36.03 -16.00
CA GLY A 1097 5.14 35.19 -17.20
C GLY A 1097 5.88 35.70 -18.45
N GLN A 1098 6.78 36.68 -18.33
CA GLN A 1098 7.58 37.17 -19.45
C GLN A 1098 8.81 36.27 -19.67
N LYS A 1099 9.08 35.88 -20.93
CA LYS A 1099 10.25 35.08 -21.27
C LYS A 1099 11.52 35.93 -21.18
N ILE A 1100 12.49 35.47 -20.39
CA ILE A 1100 13.79 36.11 -20.18
C ILE A 1100 14.79 35.66 -21.24
N LYS A 1101 15.01 34.35 -21.37
CA LYS A 1101 15.94 33.75 -22.33
C LYS A 1101 15.59 32.30 -22.61
N ASP A 1102 16.00 31.81 -23.78
CA ASP A 1102 16.07 30.38 -24.04
C ASP A 1102 17.37 29.85 -23.39
N LEU A 1103 17.26 28.83 -22.53
CA LEU A 1103 18.38 28.18 -21.86
C LEU A 1103 19.00 27.09 -22.73
N PHE A 1104 18.20 26.44 -23.58
CA PHE A 1104 18.63 25.49 -24.60
C PHE A 1104 17.61 25.41 -25.74
N VAL A 1105 18.07 25.30 -26.98
CA VAL A 1105 17.23 25.00 -28.16
C VAL A 1105 18.03 24.09 -29.10
N GLY A 1106 17.49 22.92 -29.44
CA GLY A 1106 18.10 22.00 -30.40
C GLY A 1106 17.62 20.56 -30.27
N GLU A 1107 18.06 19.70 -31.19
CA GLU A 1107 17.87 18.25 -31.09
C GLU A 1107 18.80 17.67 -30.01
N LEU A 1108 18.25 16.80 -29.15
CA LEU A 1108 19.02 16.03 -28.17
C LEU A 1108 18.71 14.53 -28.30
N PRO A 1109 19.72 13.64 -28.17
CA PRO A 1109 19.50 12.20 -28.19
C PRO A 1109 18.74 11.72 -26.94
N ALA A 1110 18.22 10.49 -26.98
CA ALA A 1110 17.72 9.83 -25.78
C ALA A 1110 18.81 9.78 -24.70
N GLY A 1111 18.49 10.14 -23.46
CA GLY A 1111 19.49 10.24 -22.38
C GLY A 1111 19.14 11.21 -21.26
N TYR A 1112 20.13 11.44 -20.39
CA TYR A 1112 20.04 12.23 -19.15
C TYR A 1112 20.74 13.58 -19.35
N HIS A 1113 19.96 14.63 -19.53
CA HIS A 1113 20.46 15.95 -19.92
C HIS A 1113 20.55 16.90 -18.74
N LYS A 1114 21.50 17.84 -18.81
CA LYS A 1114 21.67 18.89 -17.81
C LYS A 1114 22.04 20.23 -18.45
N VAL A 1115 21.37 21.30 -18.02
CA VAL A 1115 21.63 22.67 -18.47
C VAL A 1115 21.99 23.52 -17.25
N LYS A 1116 23.18 24.12 -17.28
CA LYS A 1116 23.62 25.07 -16.26
C LYS A 1116 22.94 26.42 -16.50
N VAL A 1117 22.39 26.98 -15.43
CA VAL A 1117 21.78 28.32 -15.45
C VAL A 1117 22.71 29.27 -14.71
N ASP A 1118 23.12 30.31 -15.40
CA ASP A 1118 23.77 31.48 -14.82
C ASP A 1118 22.74 32.56 -14.54
N GLY A 1119 22.61 32.90 -13.25
CA GLY A 1119 21.73 33.94 -12.71
C GLY A 1119 22.46 35.23 -12.30
N ARG A 1120 23.75 35.42 -12.65
CA ARG A 1120 24.47 36.66 -12.33
C ARG A 1120 23.78 37.91 -12.90
N ASP A 1121 23.17 37.79 -14.07
CA ASP A 1121 22.44 38.89 -14.74
C ASP A 1121 20.95 38.97 -14.35
N LEU A 1122 20.49 38.14 -13.41
CA LEU A 1122 19.10 38.08 -12.93
C LEU A 1122 18.99 38.73 -11.54
N SER A 1123 17.83 39.29 -11.17
CA SER A 1123 17.58 39.77 -9.80
C SER A 1123 17.27 38.61 -8.84
N SER A 1124 17.49 38.80 -7.53
CA SER A 1124 16.95 37.86 -6.53
C SER A 1124 15.44 37.79 -6.67
N GLY A 1125 14.86 36.58 -6.67
CA GLY A 1125 13.44 36.40 -6.93
C GLY A 1125 13.05 35.00 -7.41
N ILE A 1126 11.78 34.86 -7.79
CA ILE A 1126 11.17 33.63 -8.29
C ILE A 1126 11.18 33.65 -9.83
N TYR A 1127 11.58 32.52 -10.40
CA TYR A 1127 11.63 32.27 -11.84
C TYR A 1127 10.97 30.94 -12.18
N PHE A 1128 10.55 30.78 -13.43
CA PHE A 1128 10.00 29.52 -13.94
C PHE A 1128 10.76 29.07 -15.17
N TYR A 1129 11.03 27.77 -15.30
CA TYR A 1129 11.58 27.19 -16.52
C TYR A 1129 10.62 26.14 -17.09
N ILE A 1130 10.50 26.15 -18.42
CA ILE A 1130 9.61 25.30 -19.19
C ILE A 1130 10.46 24.42 -20.09
N LEU A 1131 10.36 23.10 -19.96
CA LEU A 1131 10.91 22.16 -20.92
C LEU A 1131 9.82 21.77 -21.91
N ARG A 1132 10.13 21.86 -23.20
CA ARG A 1132 9.34 21.30 -24.31
C ARG A 1132 10.21 20.28 -25.02
N ALA A 1133 9.75 19.04 -25.15
CA ALA A 1133 10.49 17.95 -25.79
C ALA A 1133 9.52 17.07 -26.59
N GLY A 1134 9.50 17.24 -27.92
CA GLY A 1134 8.45 16.63 -28.75
C GLY A 1134 7.05 17.07 -28.29
N GLY A 1135 6.21 16.11 -27.86
CA GLY A 1135 4.88 16.37 -27.28
C GLY A 1135 4.88 16.63 -25.76
N PHE A 1136 6.00 16.47 -25.07
CA PHE A 1136 6.10 16.68 -23.62
C PHE A 1136 6.30 18.16 -23.28
N VAL A 1137 5.56 18.65 -22.28
CA VAL A 1137 5.75 19.98 -21.69
C VAL A 1137 5.65 19.87 -20.17
N ASP A 1138 6.67 20.33 -19.45
CA ASP A 1138 6.65 20.46 -17.97
C ASP A 1138 7.25 21.80 -17.54
N VAL A 1139 6.80 22.30 -16.38
CA VAL A 1139 7.12 23.62 -15.84
C VAL A 1139 7.56 23.48 -14.39
N ARG A 1140 8.67 24.11 -14.02
CA ARG A 1140 9.19 24.10 -12.65
C ARG A 1140 9.62 25.49 -12.20
N LYS A 1141 9.54 25.72 -10.88
CA LYS A 1141 9.90 26.98 -10.22
C LYS A 1141 11.34 26.92 -9.71
N MET A 1142 12.11 28.00 -9.83
CA MET A 1142 13.40 28.18 -9.16
C MET A 1142 13.47 29.51 -8.43
N VAL A 1143 14.32 29.61 -7.40
CA VAL A 1143 14.50 30.80 -6.57
C VAL A 1143 15.97 31.20 -6.59
N LEU A 1144 16.26 32.41 -7.07
CA LEU A 1144 17.59 33.01 -7.00
C LEU A 1144 17.68 33.87 -5.73
N VAL A 1145 18.71 33.65 -4.93
CA VAL A 1145 19.06 34.48 -3.77
C VAL A 1145 20.51 34.92 -3.98
N LYS A 1146 20.72 36.20 -4.30
CA LYS A 1146 22.06 36.81 -4.34
C LYS A 1146 22.58 37.16 -2.95
#